data_AF-A0A420W594-F1
#
_entry.id   AF-A0A420W594-F1
#
_cell.length_a   1.000
_cell.length_b   1.000
_cell.length_c   1.000
_cell.angle_alpha   90.00
_cell.angle_beta   90.00
_cell.angle_gamma   90.00
#
_symmetry.space_group_name_H-M   'P 1'
#
loop_
_entity.id
_entity.type
_entity.pdbx_description
1 polymer ?
#
loop_
_entity_poly.entity_id
_entity_poly.type
_entity_poly.pdbx_seq_one_letter_code
_entity_poly.pdbx_strand_id
1 'polypeptide(L)'
;MAQVQVRQALPLSLEERRKLRNRPPIWLIPHLSNDYNRQFVYLLQAYDPVLDEIVGVYPFRTSESFELMLSDLKARNLWPLVSPNPVYVPKEFWAEYRRIAYFDPEATVNLAVRYDLLKDEAIYTFNLLVMDIDSPFRSVLPAWRELQEFLSLYAGYRVFKTKSGRFRAYLKLDGTKDLKRAKELLAIIYAFFERRGLRPDPSFVGRLNHPVFYEDYHLYRYELVEDVEGELSFYGLYRKVKKLQRKLNLWTFKGKNLTEGFWGIKAPQRKPRKECRIIKAPGFRRKLKKEPLDNFDLWKRAVSSLAQKHSSRRYTYVIQPAVGWAKYLELPKDEVTEFLVELLGEEKRKDVEKGWRYVCDFEFNLPGSLRWAGKVKEEWEGKVIAELQVKGSVSRQELLKSVFYNQKWLCDLIMDDLVEKGIVLCGFIRHGRGRPKKVFTLSRAVKEPLRKVVSLELELALISHGFKDSGYKDEYFSQYINSLLERVIGGGWKGEIERELEVVSYDNTCFGGNMGVSVDGVVLKAFADRCLSFDLSLLSGRVVKGAWVARFSEEKKKVVVSGEVFSFQDLASFNFRAKEAVRFYKEVLPELPRSSFLDRFEGKTIYIYPYGAPPEKWILVRAYPYQFLLHRVERVRMPDGSFRKFHCYQFRYKLSLSAYTFFNLYPEELIKEGEPVGSHRAGNWREDARELVSYIKEEFKRSGEKELLLTLALKDGREITGVMQKYEGYKKLRFVLKVPQNPIKKIAIFKHAVDDFWVE
;
A
#
# COMPACT_ATOMS: atom_id res chain seq x y z
N MET A 1 27.47 55.77 25.70
CA MET A 1 28.03 54.95 24.60
C MET A 1 28.08 53.50 25.05
N ALA A 2 27.50 52.58 24.24
CA ALA A 2 27.78 51.14 24.03
C ALA A 2 28.12 50.22 25.26
N GLN A 3 27.73 48.95 25.40
CA GLN A 3 26.99 47.95 24.60
C GLN A 3 26.83 46.66 25.48
N VAL A 4 25.71 45.93 25.34
CA VAL A 4 25.61 44.46 25.13
C VAL A 4 25.79 43.44 26.29
N GLN A 5 24.65 42.79 26.62
CA GLN A 5 24.35 41.33 26.73
C GLN A 5 24.34 40.49 28.04
N VAL A 6 23.20 39.75 28.12
CA VAL A 6 22.96 38.33 28.48
C VAL A 6 22.35 37.98 29.85
N ARG A 7 21.18 37.31 29.74
CA ARG A 7 20.36 36.61 30.73
C ARG A 7 21.12 35.46 31.41
N GLN A 8 20.75 35.13 32.65
CA GLN A 8 20.43 33.75 33.03
C GLN A 8 19.51 33.71 34.27
N ALA A 9 18.63 32.72 34.25
CA ALA A 9 17.45 32.58 35.10
C ALA A 9 17.66 31.55 36.22
N LEU A 10 17.02 31.81 37.38
CA LEU A 10 16.44 30.89 38.39
C LEU A 10 16.01 31.78 39.59
N PRO A 11 15.11 31.37 40.51
CA PRO A 11 14.27 30.17 40.62
C PRO A 11 12.77 30.52 40.82
N LEU A 12 11.86 29.55 40.72
CA LEU A 12 10.51 29.70 41.27
C LEU A 12 10.16 28.55 42.22
N SER A 13 9.46 28.92 43.29
CA SER A 13 9.51 28.33 44.63
C SER A 13 8.68 27.05 44.81
N LEU A 14 8.99 26.30 45.87
CA LEU A 14 8.33 25.05 46.29
C LEU A 14 6.83 25.21 46.62
N GLU A 15 6.30 26.43 46.74
CA GLU A 15 4.87 26.68 46.94
C GLU A 15 4.06 26.67 45.64
N GLU A 16 4.66 27.05 44.50
CA GLU A 16 4.01 26.90 43.19
C GLU A 16 3.91 25.43 42.78
N ARG A 17 4.81 24.57 43.31
CA ARG A 17 4.72 23.11 43.17
C ARG A 17 3.59 22.49 43.99
N ARG A 18 3.02 23.19 44.98
CA ARG A 18 1.93 22.67 45.84
C ARG A 18 0.53 22.98 45.33
N LYS A 19 0.36 23.89 44.36
CA LYS A 19 -0.95 24.13 43.70
C LYS A 19 -1.25 23.20 42.52
N LEU A 20 -0.30 22.34 42.12
CA LEU A 20 -0.47 21.27 41.11
C LEU A 20 -0.79 19.92 41.77
N ARG A 21 -1.64 19.91 42.80
CA ARG A 21 -2.13 18.68 43.45
C ARG A 21 -3.48 18.29 42.87
N ASN A 22 -3.51 17.11 42.25
CA ASN A 22 -4.66 16.22 42.04
C ASN A 22 -5.97 16.93 41.73
N ARG A 23 -6.10 17.45 40.51
CA ARG A 23 -7.42 17.77 39.97
C ARG A 23 -7.70 16.85 38.80
N PRO A 24 -8.87 16.20 38.74
CA PRO A 24 -9.30 15.55 37.52
C PRO A 24 -9.26 16.54 36.35
N PRO A 25 -9.19 16.07 35.10
CA PRO A 25 -9.04 16.93 33.94
C PRO A 25 -10.24 17.85 33.95
N ILE A 26 -10.00 19.16 33.93
CA ILE A 26 -11.06 20.17 33.98
C ILE A 26 -12.04 20.06 32.80
N TRP A 27 -11.73 19.29 31.74
CA TRP A 27 -12.71 18.99 30.69
C TRP A 27 -13.74 17.93 31.09
N LEU A 28 -13.42 17.08 32.07
CA LEU A 28 -14.31 16.06 32.63
C LEU A 28 -15.20 16.67 33.73
N ILE A 29 -14.64 17.53 34.59
CA ILE A 29 -15.27 18.09 35.80
C ILE A 29 -16.62 18.80 35.56
N PRO A 30 -16.79 19.69 34.56
CA PRO A 30 -18.04 20.42 34.34
C PRO A 30 -19.22 19.52 33.93
N HIS A 31 -18.92 18.29 33.52
CA HIS A 31 -19.89 17.34 33.00
C HIS A 31 -20.13 16.17 33.96
N LEU A 32 -19.29 15.99 34.98
CA LEU A 32 -19.55 15.02 36.03
C LEU A 32 -20.54 15.64 37.02
N SER A 33 -21.71 15.03 37.14
CA SER A 33 -22.77 15.46 38.05
C SER A 33 -22.48 14.93 39.46
N ASN A 34 -22.74 15.73 40.49
CA ASN A 34 -22.86 15.22 41.86
C ASN A 34 -24.21 14.49 42.08
N ASP A 35 -25.20 14.75 41.22
CA ASP A 35 -26.53 14.16 41.29
C ASP A 35 -26.68 12.97 40.32
N TYR A 36 -27.11 11.82 40.83
CA TYR A 36 -27.23 10.53 40.11
C TYR A 36 -28.24 10.52 38.93
N ASN A 37 -29.17 11.49 38.89
CA ASN A 37 -30.37 11.43 38.03
C ASN A 37 -30.24 12.11 36.65
N ARG A 38 -29.10 12.72 36.29
CA ARG A 38 -28.84 13.32 34.97
C ARG A 38 -27.95 12.38 34.12
N GLN A 39 -28.59 11.43 33.45
CA GLN A 39 -27.98 10.17 32.98
C GLN A 39 -27.22 10.27 31.64
N PHE A 40 -26.00 10.81 31.65
CA PHE A 40 -24.99 10.54 30.63
C PHE A 40 -23.70 10.09 31.31
N VAL A 41 -22.88 9.31 30.61
CA VAL A 41 -21.80 8.51 31.21
C VAL A 41 -20.51 8.73 30.43
N TYR A 42 -19.38 8.74 31.10
CA TYR A 42 -18.08 8.66 30.46
C TYR A 42 -17.53 7.23 30.57
N LEU A 43 -16.75 6.81 29.60
CA LEU A 43 -16.10 5.50 29.59
C LEU A 43 -14.63 5.65 29.93
N LEU A 44 -14.19 4.92 30.94
CA LEU A 44 -12.80 4.69 31.27
C LEU A 44 -12.41 3.30 30.76
N GLN A 45 -11.47 3.26 29.85
CA GLN A 45 -10.85 2.04 29.35
C GLN A 45 -9.54 1.79 30.09
N ALA A 46 -9.40 0.60 30.66
CA ALA A 46 -8.15 0.14 31.25
C ALA A 46 -7.27 -0.44 30.14
N TYR A 47 -6.22 0.29 29.79
CA TYR A 47 -5.24 -0.16 28.83
C TYR A 47 -4.08 -0.82 29.55
N ASP A 48 -3.80 -2.07 29.20
CA ASP A 48 -2.60 -2.74 29.68
C ASP A 48 -1.44 -2.41 28.71
N PRO A 49 -0.43 -1.61 29.12
CA PRO A 49 0.69 -1.28 28.24
C PRO A 49 1.58 -2.48 27.89
N VAL A 50 1.47 -3.58 28.63
CA VAL A 50 2.23 -4.82 28.39
C VAL A 50 1.57 -5.65 27.30
N LEU A 51 0.26 -5.80 27.36
CA LEU A 51 -0.53 -6.44 26.30
C LEU A 51 -0.78 -5.51 25.11
N ASP A 52 -0.67 -4.20 25.33
CA ASP A 52 -1.06 -3.14 24.41
C ASP A 52 -2.55 -3.26 24.00
N GLU A 53 -3.39 -3.74 24.93
CA GLU A 53 -4.81 -4.03 24.71
C GLU A 53 -5.66 -3.42 25.82
N ILE A 54 -6.95 -3.25 25.53
CA ILE A 54 -7.93 -2.81 26.51
C ILE A 54 -8.43 -4.03 27.27
N VAL A 55 -8.18 -4.07 28.57
CA VAL A 55 -8.53 -5.19 29.46
C VAL A 55 -9.80 -4.92 30.27
N GLY A 56 -10.37 -3.72 30.17
CA GLY A 56 -11.62 -3.40 30.86
C GLY A 56 -12.22 -2.09 30.39
N VAL A 57 -13.55 -1.98 30.48
CA VAL A 57 -14.31 -0.76 30.16
C VAL A 57 -15.25 -0.43 31.32
N TYR A 58 -15.04 0.71 31.95
CA TYR A 58 -15.73 1.13 33.15
C TYR A 58 -16.52 2.42 32.88
N PRO A 59 -17.86 2.38 32.95
CA PRO A 59 -18.69 3.56 32.89
C PRO A 59 -18.64 4.32 34.23
N PHE A 60 -18.41 5.62 34.19
CA PHE A 60 -18.42 6.48 35.38
C PHE A 60 -19.25 7.74 35.15
N ARG A 61 -19.70 8.34 36.26
CA ARG A 61 -20.66 9.47 36.25
C ARG A 61 -20.26 10.62 37.15
N THR A 62 -19.56 10.31 38.24
CA THR A 62 -19.15 11.28 39.26
C THR A 62 -17.63 11.33 39.34
N SER A 63 -17.09 12.47 39.77
CA SER A 63 -15.64 12.62 40.01
C SER A 63 -15.14 11.61 41.03
N GLU A 64 -15.92 11.35 42.09
CA GLU A 64 -15.58 10.33 43.10
C GLU A 64 -15.44 8.93 42.49
N SER A 65 -16.40 8.51 41.67
CA SER A 65 -16.34 7.20 41.00
C SER A 65 -15.13 7.08 40.07
N PHE A 66 -14.77 8.18 39.42
CA PHE A 66 -13.62 8.24 38.52
C PHE A 66 -12.28 8.13 39.28
N GLU A 67 -12.11 8.88 40.37
CA GLU A 67 -10.89 8.82 41.21
C GLU A 67 -10.68 7.44 41.86
N LEU A 68 -11.76 6.79 42.28
CA LEU A 68 -11.71 5.41 42.78
C LEU A 68 -11.21 4.45 41.71
N MET A 69 -11.71 4.56 40.47
CA MET A 69 -11.25 3.73 39.36
C MET A 69 -9.79 4.01 39.00
N LEU A 70 -9.35 5.29 38.97
CA LEU A 70 -7.94 5.62 38.72
C LEU A 70 -7.01 5.01 39.76
N SER A 71 -7.44 4.99 41.02
CA SER A 71 -6.69 4.39 42.14
C SER A 71 -6.58 2.86 41.97
N ASP A 72 -7.65 2.18 41.55
CA ASP A 72 -7.62 0.74 41.25
C ASP A 72 -6.72 0.42 40.04
N LEU A 73 -6.81 1.18 38.95
CA LEU A 73 -5.91 1.01 37.79
C LEU A 73 -4.45 1.23 38.18
N LYS A 74 -4.18 2.16 39.10
CA LYS A 74 -2.84 2.44 39.61
C LYS A 74 -2.27 1.25 40.37
N ALA A 75 -3.07 0.60 41.22
CA ALA A 75 -2.66 -0.61 41.92
C ALA A 75 -2.30 -1.76 40.96
N ARG A 76 -2.92 -1.77 39.77
CA ARG A 76 -2.73 -2.82 38.74
C ARG A 76 -1.74 -2.45 37.63
N ASN A 77 -1.08 -1.30 37.71
CA ASN A 77 -0.20 -0.76 36.66
C ASN A 77 -0.86 -0.62 35.27
N LEU A 78 -2.17 -0.39 35.23
CA LEU A 78 -2.93 -0.19 33.99
C LEU A 78 -3.03 1.30 33.66
N TRP A 79 -3.05 1.65 32.38
CA TRP A 79 -3.13 3.04 31.93
C TRP A 79 -4.58 3.43 31.64
N PRO A 80 -5.07 4.54 32.20
CA PRO A 80 -6.42 5.04 31.93
C PRO A 80 -6.52 5.70 30.55
N LEU A 81 -7.46 5.21 29.74
CA LEU A 81 -7.92 5.86 28.50
C LEU A 81 -9.36 6.32 28.70
N VAL A 82 -9.63 7.61 28.53
CA VAL A 82 -10.96 8.20 28.79
C VAL A 82 -11.62 8.60 27.48
N SER A 83 -12.92 8.34 27.34
CA SER A 83 -13.72 8.87 26.24
C SER A 83 -13.85 10.40 26.38
N PRO A 84 -13.47 11.21 25.37
CA PRO A 84 -13.52 12.67 25.46
C PRO A 84 -14.94 13.25 25.66
N ASN A 85 -15.95 12.59 25.11
CA ASN A 85 -17.35 13.03 25.11
C ASN A 85 -18.23 11.97 25.83
N PRO A 86 -19.31 12.42 26.49
CA PRO A 86 -20.20 11.51 27.19
C PRO A 86 -21.02 10.65 26.22
N VAL A 87 -21.35 9.44 26.64
CA VAL A 87 -22.14 8.47 25.88
C VAL A 87 -23.48 8.16 26.53
N TYR A 88 -24.46 7.82 25.71
CA TYR A 88 -25.73 7.26 26.14
C TYR A 88 -25.57 5.76 26.39
N VAL A 89 -26.05 5.29 27.54
CA VAL A 89 -25.93 3.88 27.94
C VAL A 89 -27.33 3.32 28.21
N PRO A 90 -27.75 2.25 27.51
CA PRO A 90 -29.08 1.67 27.67
C PRO A 90 -29.26 0.98 29.02
N LYS A 91 -30.51 0.79 29.45
CA LYS A 91 -30.85 0.21 30.76
C LYS A 91 -30.41 -1.24 30.87
N GLU A 92 -30.50 -1.98 29.79
CA GLU A 92 -30.12 -3.39 29.65
C GLU A 92 -28.62 -3.57 29.90
N PHE A 93 -27.80 -2.67 29.33
CA PHE A 93 -26.36 -2.68 29.57
C PHE A 93 -26.04 -2.55 31.06
N TRP A 94 -26.72 -1.67 31.81
CA TRP A 94 -26.49 -1.52 33.24
C TRP A 94 -26.83 -2.76 34.05
N ALA A 95 -27.88 -3.49 33.65
CA ALA A 95 -28.28 -4.72 34.31
C ALA A 95 -27.28 -5.87 34.11
N GLU A 96 -26.67 -5.95 32.93
CA GLU A 96 -25.61 -6.93 32.61
C GLU A 96 -24.26 -6.51 33.20
N TYR A 97 -23.88 -5.24 33.05
CA TYR A 97 -22.61 -4.70 33.51
C TYR A 97 -22.40 -4.94 35.01
N ARG A 98 -23.43 -4.72 35.84
CA ARG A 98 -23.36 -4.95 37.29
C ARG A 98 -23.10 -6.41 37.67
N ARG A 99 -23.49 -7.37 36.83
CA ARG A 99 -23.24 -8.80 37.08
C ARG A 99 -21.87 -9.24 36.61
N ILE A 100 -21.30 -8.55 35.63
CA ILE A 100 -20.04 -8.94 34.98
C ILE A 100 -18.86 -8.22 35.62
N ALA A 101 -18.96 -6.91 35.86
CA ALA A 101 -17.83 -6.07 36.28
C ALA A 101 -17.14 -6.50 37.59
N TYR A 102 -17.86 -7.21 38.47
CA TYR A 102 -17.30 -7.71 39.73
C TYR A 102 -16.61 -9.07 39.61
N PHE A 103 -16.99 -9.90 38.63
CA PHE A 103 -16.52 -11.29 38.53
C PHE A 103 -15.56 -11.51 37.37
N ASP A 104 -15.77 -10.81 36.25
CA ASP A 104 -14.93 -10.87 35.06
C ASP A 104 -14.81 -9.47 34.43
N PRO A 105 -13.85 -8.66 34.91
CA PRO A 105 -13.61 -7.34 34.37
C PRO A 105 -13.23 -7.33 32.88
N GLU A 106 -12.61 -8.39 32.35
CA GLU A 106 -12.22 -8.48 30.94
C GLU A 106 -13.43 -8.65 30.03
N ALA A 107 -14.47 -9.37 30.49
CA ALA A 107 -15.74 -9.47 29.78
C ALA A 107 -16.48 -8.14 29.61
N THR A 108 -16.14 -7.09 30.38
CA THR A 108 -16.72 -5.75 30.19
C THR A 108 -16.38 -5.12 28.83
N VAL A 109 -15.23 -5.50 28.24
CA VAL A 109 -14.82 -5.06 26.90
C VAL A 109 -15.79 -5.60 25.85
N ASN A 110 -16.04 -6.91 25.88
CA ASN A 110 -16.98 -7.57 24.98
C ASN A 110 -18.41 -7.02 25.13
N LEU A 111 -18.79 -6.68 26.36
CA LEU A 111 -20.09 -6.05 26.63
C LEU A 111 -20.19 -4.65 26.00
N ALA A 112 -19.17 -3.81 26.17
CA ALA A 112 -19.14 -2.47 25.57
C ALA A 112 -19.18 -2.50 24.03
N VAL A 113 -18.53 -3.49 23.41
CA VAL A 113 -18.58 -3.73 21.97
C VAL A 113 -19.97 -4.17 21.52
N ARG A 114 -20.60 -5.11 22.22
CA ARG A 114 -21.95 -5.62 21.89
C ARG A 114 -23.00 -4.52 21.86
N TYR A 115 -22.90 -3.56 22.79
CA TYR A 115 -23.81 -2.42 22.89
C TYR A 115 -23.36 -1.20 22.09
N ASP A 116 -22.33 -1.32 21.24
CA ASP A 116 -21.83 -0.24 20.39
C ASP A 116 -21.43 1.06 21.13
N LEU A 117 -21.15 0.97 22.45
CA LEU A 117 -20.85 2.14 23.30
C LEU A 117 -19.55 2.84 22.92
N LEU A 118 -18.68 2.14 22.19
CA LEU A 118 -17.42 2.65 21.70
C LEU A 118 -17.56 3.40 20.36
N LYS A 119 -18.70 3.32 19.68
CA LYS A 119 -18.90 4.03 18.41
C LYS A 119 -19.35 5.49 18.63
N ASP A 120 -19.21 6.33 17.61
CA ASP A 120 -19.57 7.75 17.71
C ASP A 120 -21.09 7.94 17.87
N GLU A 121 -21.89 7.01 17.37
CA GLU A 121 -23.35 7.02 17.49
C GLU A 121 -23.83 6.97 18.94
N ALA A 122 -22.99 6.44 19.85
CA ALA A 122 -23.26 6.43 21.28
C ALA A 122 -23.04 7.79 21.95
N ILE A 123 -22.38 8.75 21.29
CA ILE A 123 -22.12 10.09 21.87
C ILE A 123 -23.45 10.76 22.20
N TYR A 124 -23.64 11.07 23.49
CA TYR A 124 -24.82 11.77 23.99
C TYR A 124 -24.83 13.22 23.53
N THR A 125 -23.68 13.91 23.65
CA THR A 125 -23.47 15.28 23.18
C THR A 125 -21.99 15.47 22.89
N PHE A 126 -21.66 16.02 21.71
CA PHE A 126 -20.30 16.34 21.32
C PHE A 126 -19.94 17.74 21.82
N ASN A 127 -19.17 17.81 22.91
CA ASN A 127 -18.78 19.01 23.64
C ASN A 127 -17.25 19.21 23.69
N LEU A 128 -16.47 18.20 23.35
CA LEU A 128 -15.02 18.26 23.38
C LEU A 128 -14.43 17.77 22.06
N LEU A 129 -13.76 18.68 21.37
CA LEU A 129 -12.97 18.35 20.20
C LEU A 129 -11.52 18.13 20.59
N VAL A 130 -11.01 16.94 20.28
CA VAL A 130 -9.62 16.56 20.51
C VAL A 130 -8.85 16.64 19.20
N MET A 131 -7.69 17.27 19.24
CA MET A 131 -6.73 17.32 18.13
C MET A 131 -5.42 16.68 18.58
N ASP A 132 -5.00 15.63 17.88
CA ASP A 132 -3.73 14.95 18.12
C ASP A 132 -2.88 14.98 16.85
N ILE A 133 -1.67 15.54 16.99
CA ILE A 133 -0.74 15.71 15.88
C ILE A 133 0.52 14.91 16.18
N ASP A 134 0.75 13.85 15.39
CA ASP A 134 1.92 12.98 15.38
C ASP A 134 3.16 13.66 14.79
N SER A 135 3.43 14.87 15.23
CA SER A 135 4.62 15.64 14.89
C SER A 135 5.22 16.26 16.16
N PRO A 136 6.54 16.54 16.17
CA PRO A 136 7.18 17.14 17.33
C PRO A 136 6.50 18.44 17.75
N PHE A 137 6.27 18.63 19.04
CA PHE A 137 5.54 19.79 19.58
C PHE A 137 6.03 21.14 19.02
N ARG A 138 7.36 21.33 18.97
CA ARG A 138 7.98 22.57 18.47
C ARG A 138 7.67 22.86 17.00
N SER A 139 7.47 21.83 16.18
CA SER A 139 7.14 21.97 14.76
C SER A 139 5.67 22.30 14.55
N VAL A 140 4.79 21.87 15.46
CA VAL A 140 3.35 22.12 15.38
C VAL A 140 2.99 23.52 15.88
N LEU A 141 3.72 24.03 16.88
CA LEU A 141 3.39 25.28 17.57
C LEU A 141 3.21 26.49 16.62
N PRO A 142 4.05 26.74 15.59
CA PRO A 142 3.82 27.84 14.65
C PRO A 142 2.52 27.70 13.85
N ALA A 143 2.21 26.48 13.38
CA ALA A 143 0.97 26.20 12.66
C ALA A 143 -0.25 26.34 13.58
N TRP A 144 -0.12 25.94 14.85
CA TRP A 144 -1.15 26.13 15.86
C TRP A 144 -1.46 27.61 16.10
N ARG A 145 -0.43 28.46 16.25
CA ARG A 145 -0.60 29.92 16.41
C ARG A 145 -1.31 30.54 15.21
N GLU A 146 -0.89 30.18 14.00
CA GLU A 146 -1.56 30.64 12.78
C GLU A 146 -3.04 30.20 12.75
N LEU A 147 -3.34 28.95 13.13
CA LEU A 147 -4.70 28.45 13.21
C LEU A 147 -5.53 29.23 14.25
N GLN A 148 -4.96 29.52 15.42
CA GLN A 148 -5.61 30.30 16.48
C GLN A 148 -5.99 31.69 15.99
N GLU A 149 -5.09 32.39 15.30
CA GLU A 149 -5.37 33.71 14.74
C GLU A 149 -6.50 33.64 13.69
N PHE A 150 -6.41 32.69 12.75
CA PHE A 150 -7.42 32.52 11.70
C PHE A 150 -8.81 32.21 12.23
N LEU A 151 -8.88 31.36 13.25
CA LEU A 151 -10.13 30.94 13.87
C LEU A 151 -10.55 31.88 15.01
N SER A 152 -9.73 32.88 15.34
CA SER A 152 -9.92 33.78 16.49
C SER A 152 -10.22 32.98 17.76
N LEU A 153 -9.37 31.98 18.04
CA LEU A 153 -9.45 31.11 19.21
C LEU A 153 -8.84 31.82 20.41
N TYR A 154 -9.66 32.57 21.14
CA TYR A 154 -9.25 33.32 22.33
C TYR A 154 -9.79 32.75 23.65
N ALA A 155 -10.58 31.68 23.58
CA ALA A 155 -11.23 31.07 24.74
C ALA A 155 -11.44 29.57 24.53
N GLY A 156 -11.60 28.83 25.63
CA GLY A 156 -12.07 27.45 25.63
C GLY A 156 -11.13 26.45 24.97
N TYR A 157 -9.82 26.57 25.19
CA TYR A 157 -8.87 25.59 24.70
C TYR A 157 -7.72 25.30 25.66
N ARG A 158 -7.15 24.11 25.50
CA ARG A 158 -5.93 23.68 26.20
C ARG A 158 -4.96 23.04 25.24
N VAL A 159 -3.67 23.20 25.52
CA VAL A 159 -2.58 22.61 24.74
C VAL A 159 -1.66 21.85 25.67
N PHE A 160 -1.37 20.60 25.31
CA PHE A 160 -0.47 19.72 26.01
C PHE A 160 0.64 19.25 25.08
N LYS A 161 1.80 19.03 25.68
CA LYS A 161 2.85 18.20 25.14
C LYS A 161 2.75 16.83 25.79
N THR A 162 2.46 15.82 24.97
CA THR A 162 2.19 14.45 25.45
C THR A 162 3.47 13.77 25.95
N LYS A 163 3.33 12.59 26.58
CA LYS A 163 4.46 11.75 27.02
C LYS A 163 5.51 11.44 25.94
N SER A 164 5.10 11.40 24.67
CA SER A 164 5.97 11.16 23.52
C SER A 164 6.51 12.44 22.89
N GLY A 165 6.27 13.61 23.50
CA GLY A 165 6.70 14.92 22.99
C GLY A 165 5.86 15.44 21.82
N ARG A 166 4.66 14.87 21.59
CA ARG A 166 3.73 15.26 20.52
C ARG A 166 2.78 16.36 20.97
N PHE A 167 2.14 17.01 20.01
CA PHE A 167 1.18 18.07 20.25
C PHE A 167 -0.23 17.49 20.40
N ARG A 168 -0.90 17.83 21.51
CA ARG A 168 -2.32 17.57 21.70
C ARG A 168 -3.05 18.82 22.15
N ALA A 169 -4.21 19.07 21.59
CA ALA A 169 -5.05 20.19 21.97
C ALA A 169 -6.51 19.77 22.15
N TYR A 170 -7.19 20.48 23.04
CA TYR A 170 -8.59 20.28 23.37
C TYR A 170 -9.34 21.58 23.15
N LEU A 171 -10.46 21.55 22.44
CA LEU A 171 -11.39 22.68 22.31
C LEU A 171 -12.70 22.33 23.00
N LYS A 172 -13.11 23.15 23.97
CA LYS A 172 -14.39 23.03 24.65
C LYS A 172 -15.48 23.73 23.84
N LEU A 173 -16.58 23.03 23.61
CA LEU A 173 -17.68 23.45 22.75
C LEU A 173 -19.02 23.45 23.51
N ASP A 174 -19.92 24.36 23.12
CA ASP A 174 -21.30 24.51 23.61
C ASP A 174 -22.21 23.26 23.43
N GLY A 175 -21.72 22.25 22.71
CA GLY A 175 -22.40 20.97 22.53
C GLY A 175 -23.17 20.86 21.21
N THR A 176 -23.07 19.70 20.56
CA THR A 176 -23.87 19.39 19.36
C THR A 176 -24.18 17.90 19.26
N LYS A 177 -25.23 17.54 18.52
CA LYS A 177 -25.52 16.17 18.07
C LYS A 177 -25.22 15.95 16.59
N ASP A 178 -24.77 16.99 15.87
CA ASP A 178 -24.40 16.90 14.45
C ASP A 178 -22.96 16.36 14.29
N LEU A 179 -22.82 15.05 14.53
CA LEU A 179 -21.54 14.35 14.48
C LEU A 179 -20.90 14.41 13.09
N LYS A 180 -21.72 14.50 12.04
CA LYS A 180 -21.26 14.59 10.65
C LYS A 180 -20.51 15.89 10.39
N ARG A 181 -21.05 17.04 10.83
CA ARG A 181 -20.34 18.32 10.77
C ARG A 181 -19.13 18.36 11.69
N ALA A 182 -19.19 17.70 12.85
CA ALA A 182 -18.05 17.62 13.76
C ALA A 182 -16.87 16.85 13.14
N LYS A 183 -17.12 15.74 12.45
CA LYS A 183 -16.08 15.00 11.69
C LYS A 183 -15.50 15.85 10.57
N GLU A 184 -16.33 16.54 9.81
CA GLU A 184 -15.85 17.44 8.75
C GLU A 184 -15.01 18.59 9.33
N LEU A 185 -15.45 19.19 10.43
CA LEU A 185 -14.75 20.28 11.11
C LEU A 185 -13.32 19.86 11.48
N LEU A 186 -13.18 18.70 12.14
CA LEU A 186 -11.88 18.17 12.52
C LEU A 186 -11.03 17.81 11.29
N ALA A 187 -11.64 17.21 10.27
CA ALA A 187 -10.93 16.83 9.04
C ALA A 187 -10.37 18.03 8.28
N ILE A 188 -11.09 19.17 8.25
CA ILE A 188 -10.58 20.42 7.65
C ILE A 188 -9.41 20.98 8.47
N ILE A 189 -9.50 20.96 9.80
CA ILE A 189 -8.40 21.39 10.67
C ILE A 189 -7.18 20.48 10.45
N TYR A 190 -7.37 19.18 10.30
CA TYR A 190 -6.28 18.25 10.00
C TYR A 190 -5.69 18.47 8.61
N ALA A 191 -6.50 18.76 7.60
CA ALA A 191 -6.00 19.16 6.28
C ALA A 191 -5.15 20.44 6.35
N PHE A 192 -5.45 21.38 7.25
CA PHE A 192 -4.61 22.56 7.49
C PHE A 192 -3.21 22.19 7.99
N PHE A 193 -3.10 21.23 8.91
CA PHE A 193 -1.81 20.74 9.41
C PHE A 193 -1.08 19.88 8.36
N GLU A 194 -1.78 18.99 7.65
CA GLU A 194 -1.23 18.16 6.58
C GLU A 194 -0.60 18.99 5.46
N ARG A 195 -1.27 20.09 5.05
CA ARG A 195 -0.74 21.04 4.06
C ARG A 195 0.57 21.72 4.49
N ARG A 196 0.87 21.76 5.78
CA ARG A 196 2.11 22.29 6.36
C ARG A 196 3.16 21.20 6.59
N GLY A 197 2.95 19.99 6.06
CA GLY A 197 3.87 18.87 6.22
C GLY A 197 3.81 18.19 7.60
N LEU A 198 2.83 18.54 8.43
CA LEU A 198 2.62 17.94 9.73
C LEU A 198 1.73 16.70 9.62
N ARG A 199 1.82 15.80 10.59
CA ARG A 199 1.16 14.49 10.56
C ARG A 199 0.04 14.45 11.61
N PRO A 200 -1.17 14.95 11.32
CA PRO A 200 -2.32 14.73 12.20
C PRO A 200 -2.69 13.24 12.26
N ASP A 201 -3.13 12.76 13.42
CA ASP A 201 -3.57 11.37 13.59
C ASP A 201 -5.00 11.19 13.02
N PRO A 202 -5.18 10.47 11.89
CA PRO A 202 -6.49 10.33 11.26
C PRO A 202 -7.51 9.55 12.12
N SER A 203 -7.08 8.84 13.17
CA SER A 203 -7.96 8.06 14.06
C SER A 203 -9.09 8.92 14.67
N PHE A 204 -8.76 10.16 15.07
CA PHE A 204 -9.69 11.12 15.66
C PHE A 204 -10.74 11.65 14.68
N VAL A 205 -10.46 11.64 13.37
CA VAL A 205 -11.47 11.98 12.33
C VAL A 205 -12.39 10.78 12.08
N GLY A 206 -11.84 9.57 12.11
CA GLY A 206 -12.63 8.34 11.97
C GLY A 206 -13.60 8.13 13.13
N ARG A 207 -13.13 8.43 14.35
CA ARG A 207 -13.85 8.27 15.61
C ARG A 207 -13.70 9.54 16.46
N LEU A 208 -14.75 10.37 16.52
CA LEU A 208 -14.75 11.60 17.31
C LEU A 208 -14.58 11.35 18.81
N ASN A 209 -15.11 10.23 19.31
CA ASN A 209 -14.93 9.82 20.70
C ASN A 209 -13.73 8.88 20.89
N HIS A 210 -12.67 9.06 20.09
CA HIS A 210 -11.46 8.27 20.24
C HIS A 210 -10.90 8.42 21.67
N PRO A 211 -10.68 7.32 22.41
CA PRO A 211 -10.21 7.38 23.79
C PRO A 211 -8.84 8.03 23.89
N VAL A 212 -8.61 8.82 24.93
CA VAL A 212 -7.35 9.55 25.16
C VAL A 212 -6.73 9.18 26.50
N PHE A 213 -5.40 9.12 26.55
CA PHE A 213 -4.69 8.92 27.81
C PHE A 213 -4.97 10.08 28.76
N TYR A 214 -5.30 9.71 30.00
CA TYR A 214 -5.51 10.66 31.08
C TYR A 214 -4.25 11.46 31.38
N GLU A 215 -4.30 12.78 31.28
CA GLU A 215 -3.10 13.62 31.31
C GLU A 215 -2.40 13.65 32.67
N ASP A 216 -3.14 13.46 33.76
CA ASP A 216 -2.65 13.54 35.14
C ASP A 216 -2.44 12.15 35.76
N TYR A 217 -1.64 11.30 35.12
CA TYR A 217 -1.38 9.94 35.59
C TYR A 217 0.09 9.69 35.96
N HIS A 218 0.34 9.06 37.10
CA HIS A 218 1.70 8.87 37.63
C HIS A 218 2.66 8.05 36.73
N LEU A 219 2.15 7.17 35.86
CA LEU A 219 2.99 6.31 35.00
C LEU A 219 3.53 7.02 33.76
N TYR A 220 3.07 8.23 33.44
CA TYR A 220 3.56 8.98 32.29
C TYR A 220 3.31 10.48 32.45
N ARG A 221 4.19 11.32 31.92
CA ARG A 221 4.10 12.77 32.14
C ARG A 221 3.58 13.50 30.91
N TYR A 222 2.53 14.29 31.10
CA TYR A 222 2.11 15.31 30.15
C TYR A 222 2.56 16.68 30.68
N GLU A 223 2.88 17.59 29.76
CA GLU A 223 3.24 18.97 30.07
C GLU A 223 2.13 19.88 29.56
N LEU A 224 1.41 20.54 30.48
CA LEU A 224 0.42 21.57 30.13
C LEU A 224 1.17 22.82 29.67
N VAL A 225 0.86 23.29 28.45
CA VAL A 225 1.53 24.44 27.83
C VAL A 225 0.64 25.67 27.81
N GLU A 226 -0.64 25.50 27.45
CA GLU A 226 -1.63 26.58 27.44
C GLU A 226 -2.93 26.10 28.06
N ASP A 227 -3.54 26.97 28.85
CA ASP A 227 -4.86 26.77 29.45
C ASP A 227 -5.64 28.08 29.38
N VAL A 228 -6.63 28.11 28.49
CA VAL A 228 -7.47 29.29 28.28
C VAL A 228 -8.92 28.92 28.53
N GLU A 229 -9.48 29.52 29.57
CA GLU A 229 -10.85 29.27 30.00
C GLU A 229 -11.90 29.73 28.98
N GLY A 230 -13.14 29.28 29.17
CA GLY A 230 -14.29 29.61 28.34
C GLY A 230 -14.78 28.44 27.49
N GLU A 231 -15.66 28.75 26.54
CA GLU A 231 -16.34 27.78 25.70
C GLU A 231 -16.57 28.38 24.31
N LEU A 232 -16.47 27.56 23.28
CA LEU A 232 -16.61 27.97 21.89
C LEU A 232 -17.95 27.52 21.33
N SER A 233 -18.61 28.38 20.56
CA SER A 233 -19.78 27.92 19.82
C SER A 233 -19.38 26.99 18.67
N PHE A 234 -19.91 25.76 18.66
CA PHE A 234 -19.63 24.76 17.63
C PHE A 234 -19.91 25.30 16.23
N TYR A 235 -21.11 25.87 16.01
CA TYR A 235 -21.48 26.42 14.71
C TYR A 235 -20.70 27.68 14.36
N GLY A 236 -20.33 28.49 15.36
CA GLY A 236 -19.44 29.63 15.18
C GLY A 236 -18.06 29.19 14.66
N LEU A 237 -17.45 28.21 15.32
CA LEU A 237 -16.18 27.61 14.93
C LEU A 237 -16.27 26.96 13.55
N TYR A 238 -17.31 26.17 13.30
CA TYR A 238 -17.54 25.51 12.01
C TYR A 238 -17.60 26.50 10.85
N ARG A 239 -18.33 27.61 10.99
CA ARG A 239 -18.38 28.66 9.95
C ARG A 239 -17.00 29.25 9.67
N LYS A 240 -16.18 29.49 10.69
CA LYS A 240 -14.81 29.99 10.54
C LYS A 240 -13.90 28.96 9.85
N VAL A 241 -13.99 27.69 10.24
CA VAL A 241 -13.27 26.58 9.60
C VAL A 241 -13.66 26.42 8.13
N LYS A 242 -14.94 26.58 7.76
CA LYS A 242 -15.37 26.56 6.35
C LYS A 242 -14.83 27.75 5.54
N LYS A 243 -14.68 28.94 6.16
CA LYS A 243 -14.00 30.08 5.53
C LYS A 243 -12.52 29.77 5.30
N LEU A 244 -11.84 29.19 6.30
CA LEU A 244 -10.45 28.72 6.20
C LEU A 244 -10.30 27.69 5.06
N GLN A 245 -11.21 26.71 4.98
CA GLN A 245 -11.22 25.68 3.93
C GLN A 245 -11.21 26.29 2.53
N ARG A 246 -12.06 27.29 2.28
CA ARG A 246 -12.15 27.98 0.99
C ARG A 246 -10.89 28.82 0.74
N LYS A 247 -10.42 29.58 1.72
CA LYS A 247 -9.27 30.47 1.59
C LYS A 247 -7.99 29.69 1.26
N LEU A 248 -7.80 28.54 1.90
CA LEU A 248 -6.59 27.72 1.78
C LEU A 248 -6.81 26.46 0.94
N ASN A 249 -7.90 26.35 0.17
CA ASN A 249 -8.21 25.18 -0.68
C ASN A 249 -8.03 23.82 0.01
N LEU A 250 -8.50 23.68 1.26
CA LEU A 250 -8.34 22.48 2.10
C LEU A 250 -9.45 21.45 1.81
N TRP A 251 -9.51 20.97 0.58
CA TRP A 251 -10.58 20.08 0.12
C TRP A 251 -10.25 18.59 0.28
N THR A 252 -9.01 18.27 0.59
CA THR A 252 -8.51 16.90 0.69
C THR A 252 -7.78 16.68 2.01
N PHE A 253 -7.99 15.51 2.61
CA PHE A 253 -7.22 15.01 3.74
C PHE A 253 -6.86 13.54 3.48
N LYS A 254 -5.59 13.15 3.65
CA LYS A 254 -5.11 11.78 3.35
C LYS A 254 -5.50 11.31 1.94
N GLY A 255 -5.47 12.21 0.96
CA GLY A 255 -5.86 11.94 -0.43
C GLY A 255 -7.36 11.78 -0.69
N LYS A 256 -8.22 11.83 0.34
CA LYS A 256 -9.68 11.75 0.20
C LYS A 256 -10.30 13.15 0.13
N ASN A 257 -11.26 13.34 -0.77
CA ASN A 257 -12.01 14.59 -0.86
C ASN A 257 -13.00 14.71 0.32
N LEU A 258 -12.90 15.78 1.10
CA LEU A 258 -13.72 16.00 2.29
C LEU A 258 -15.19 16.22 1.95
N THR A 259 -15.48 17.00 0.91
CA THR A 259 -16.85 17.34 0.50
C THR A 259 -17.59 16.12 -0.04
N GLU A 260 -16.91 15.32 -0.87
CA GLU A 260 -17.45 14.05 -1.39
C GLU A 260 -17.58 13.02 -0.27
N GLY A 261 -16.55 12.89 0.58
CA GLY A 261 -16.52 11.89 1.65
C GLY A 261 -17.59 12.08 2.72
N PHE A 262 -17.88 13.31 3.13
CA PHE A 262 -18.95 13.57 4.10
C PHE A 262 -20.30 13.76 3.43
N TRP A 263 -20.41 14.59 2.40
CA TRP A 263 -21.72 15.03 1.89
C TRP A 263 -22.17 14.29 0.62
N GLY A 264 -21.32 13.46 0.01
CA GLY A 264 -21.61 12.88 -1.31
C GLY A 264 -21.63 13.91 -2.44
N ILE A 265 -21.25 15.16 -2.14
CA ILE A 265 -21.21 16.27 -3.10
C ILE A 265 -19.78 16.33 -3.64
N LYS A 266 -19.61 15.96 -4.91
CA LYS A 266 -18.34 16.17 -5.60
C LYS A 266 -17.98 17.65 -5.49
N ALA A 267 -16.82 17.95 -4.90
CA ALA A 267 -16.34 19.32 -4.83
C ALA A 267 -16.40 19.93 -6.24
N PRO A 268 -16.74 21.22 -6.38
CA PRO A 268 -16.65 21.89 -7.67
C PRO A 268 -15.20 21.82 -8.11
N GLN A 269 -14.87 20.83 -8.94
CA GLN A 269 -13.56 20.75 -9.54
C GLN A 269 -13.43 22.06 -10.32
N ARG A 270 -12.44 22.90 -9.97
CA ARG A 270 -11.75 23.64 -11.02
C ARG A 270 -11.31 22.56 -11.98
N LYS A 271 -12.07 22.37 -13.06
CA LYS A 271 -11.81 21.31 -14.04
C LYS A 271 -10.33 21.42 -14.37
N PRO A 272 -9.51 20.41 -14.05
CA PRO A 272 -8.24 20.28 -14.74
C PRO A 272 -8.60 20.31 -16.22
N ARG A 273 -7.83 21.03 -17.05
CA ARG A 273 -7.85 20.72 -18.48
C ARG A 273 -7.67 19.21 -18.55
N LYS A 274 -8.70 18.48 -18.97
CA LYS A 274 -8.62 17.03 -19.10
C LYS A 274 -7.46 16.80 -20.05
N GLU A 275 -6.36 16.25 -19.58
CA GLU A 275 -5.47 15.52 -20.47
C GLU A 275 -6.34 14.47 -21.15
N CYS A 276 -6.56 14.70 -22.43
CA CYS A 276 -7.50 13.99 -23.24
C CYS A 276 -7.16 12.49 -23.18
N ARG A 277 -8.12 11.66 -22.74
CA ARG A 277 -8.09 10.24 -23.10
C ARG A 277 -8.08 10.20 -24.63
N ILE A 278 -6.96 9.78 -25.20
CA ILE A 278 -6.78 9.53 -26.63
C ILE A 278 -7.94 8.63 -27.08
N ILE A 279 -8.91 9.21 -27.80
CA ILE A 279 -9.90 8.42 -28.54
C ILE A 279 -9.18 8.01 -29.82
N LYS A 280 -8.70 6.76 -29.87
CA LYS A 280 -8.18 6.18 -31.11
C LYS A 280 -9.26 6.30 -32.19
N ALA A 281 -8.96 6.97 -33.30
CA ALA A 281 -9.85 7.03 -34.44
C ALA A 281 -10.25 5.60 -34.85
N PRO A 282 -11.55 5.30 -35.06
CA PRO A 282 -11.96 4.07 -35.72
C PRO A 282 -11.24 3.94 -37.06
N GLY A 283 -10.90 2.72 -37.47
CA GLY A 283 -10.15 2.42 -38.71
C GLY A 283 -10.90 2.82 -39.99
N PHE A 284 -10.93 4.10 -40.31
CA PHE A 284 -11.58 4.66 -41.50
C PHE A 284 -10.70 4.47 -42.74
N ARG A 285 -10.91 3.33 -43.41
CA ARG A 285 -10.53 2.94 -44.78
C ARG A 285 -9.16 3.40 -45.35
N ARG A 286 -8.30 2.39 -45.49
CA ARG A 286 -7.05 2.26 -46.27
C ARG A 286 -7.06 2.66 -47.77
N LYS A 287 -8.08 3.29 -48.35
CA LYS A 287 -8.08 3.64 -49.79
C LYS A 287 -8.90 4.90 -50.06
N LEU A 288 -8.23 6.05 -50.21
CA LEU A 288 -8.74 7.24 -50.89
C LEU A 288 -8.39 7.10 -52.37
N LYS A 289 -9.38 7.03 -53.26
CA LYS A 289 -9.17 7.15 -54.71
C LYS A 289 -9.13 8.63 -55.10
N LYS A 290 -8.29 8.91 -56.09
CA LYS A 290 -8.02 10.19 -56.74
C LYS A 290 -9.30 10.78 -57.35
N GLU A 291 -9.74 11.93 -56.85
CA GLU A 291 -10.32 13.05 -57.60
C GLU A 291 -10.64 14.19 -56.61
N PRO A 292 -10.61 15.46 -57.05
CA PRO A 292 -10.77 16.63 -56.17
C PRO A 292 -12.24 16.78 -55.80
N LEU A 293 -12.69 16.07 -54.77
CA LEU A 293 -14.01 16.26 -54.18
C LEU A 293 -13.93 17.35 -53.10
N ASP A 294 -14.89 18.27 -53.15
CA ASP A 294 -15.20 19.23 -52.10
C ASP A 294 -15.13 18.54 -50.73
N ASN A 295 -14.37 19.13 -49.80
CA ASN A 295 -14.20 18.61 -48.45
C ASN A 295 -15.56 18.37 -47.77
N PHE A 296 -16.58 19.13 -48.16
CA PHE A 296 -17.95 18.97 -47.68
C PHE A 296 -18.59 17.66 -48.16
N ASP A 297 -18.45 17.30 -49.44
CA ASP A 297 -19.02 16.07 -50.01
C ASP A 297 -18.30 14.80 -49.51
N LEU A 298 -16.98 14.89 -49.32
CA LEU A 298 -16.21 13.82 -48.69
C LEU A 298 -16.67 13.58 -47.25
N TRP A 299 -16.86 14.66 -46.50
CA TRP A 299 -17.37 14.61 -45.14
C TRP A 299 -18.79 14.00 -45.11
N LYS A 300 -19.71 14.45 -45.97
CA LYS A 300 -21.08 13.92 -46.07
C LYS A 300 -21.11 12.41 -46.31
N ARG A 301 -20.38 11.92 -47.32
CA ARG A 301 -20.33 10.48 -47.68
C ARG A 301 -19.80 9.63 -46.53
N ALA A 302 -18.75 10.10 -45.86
CA ALA A 302 -18.14 9.38 -44.75
C ALA A 302 -19.06 9.34 -43.52
N VAL A 303 -19.72 10.45 -43.19
CA VAL A 303 -20.69 10.54 -42.08
C VAL A 303 -21.92 9.67 -42.36
N SER A 304 -22.44 9.65 -43.59
CA SER A 304 -23.54 8.75 -43.97
C SER A 304 -23.19 7.28 -43.81
N SER A 305 -22.02 6.86 -44.29
CA SER A 305 -21.55 5.48 -44.12
C SER A 305 -21.42 5.10 -42.64
N LEU A 306 -21.02 6.06 -41.82
CA LEU A 306 -20.82 5.85 -40.39
C LEU A 306 -22.16 5.80 -39.62
N ALA A 307 -23.14 6.63 -40.00
CA ALA A 307 -24.49 6.56 -39.46
C ALA A 307 -25.19 5.23 -39.77
N GLN A 308 -24.92 4.64 -40.95
CA GLN A 308 -25.43 3.31 -41.32
C GLN A 308 -24.84 2.19 -40.45
N LYS A 309 -23.56 2.29 -40.06
CA LYS A 309 -22.89 1.27 -39.24
C LYS A 309 -23.29 1.29 -37.77
N HIS A 310 -23.74 2.44 -37.27
CA HIS A 310 -24.04 2.63 -35.86
C HIS A 310 -25.49 3.07 -35.65
N SER A 311 -26.36 2.09 -35.37
CA SER A 311 -27.77 2.32 -35.04
C SER A 311 -27.99 2.77 -33.59
N SER A 312 -27.12 2.35 -32.65
CA SER A 312 -27.17 2.75 -31.24
C SER A 312 -25.98 3.65 -30.84
N ARG A 313 -26.16 4.45 -29.78
CA ARG A 313 -25.14 5.39 -29.26
C ARG A 313 -24.59 6.37 -30.32
N ARG A 314 -25.49 6.85 -31.19
CA ARG A 314 -25.20 7.79 -32.28
C ARG A 314 -24.48 9.07 -31.83
N TYR A 315 -24.75 9.57 -30.61
CA TYR A 315 -24.02 10.73 -30.10
C TYR A 315 -22.50 10.51 -30.04
N THR A 316 -22.06 9.39 -29.48
CA THR A 316 -20.63 9.08 -29.27
C THR A 316 -19.94 8.65 -30.55
N TYR A 317 -20.61 7.82 -31.35
CA TYR A 317 -19.96 7.20 -32.50
C TYR A 317 -20.17 7.94 -33.82
N VAL A 318 -21.18 8.81 -33.91
CA VAL A 318 -21.56 9.54 -35.14
C VAL A 318 -21.47 11.04 -34.97
N ILE A 319 -22.23 11.60 -34.04
CA ILE A 319 -22.37 13.07 -33.92
C ILE A 319 -21.07 13.70 -33.43
N GLN A 320 -20.44 13.18 -32.37
CA GLN A 320 -19.19 13.73 -31.84
C GLN A 320 -18.04 13.68 -32.87
N PRO A 321 -17.76 12.55 -33.55
CA PRO A 321 -16.74 12.51 -34.60
C PRO A 321 -17.07 13.40 -35.80
N ALA A 322 -18.32 13.41 -36.27
CA ALA A 322 -18.73 14.21 -37.42
C ALA A 322 -18.58 15.71 -37.16
N VAL A 323 -19.05 16.20 -36.01
CA VAL A 323 -18.96 17.61 -35.61
C VAL A 323 -17.50 18.02 -35.38
N GLY A 324 -16.70 17.19 -34.72
CA GLY A 324 -15.29 17.54 -34.52
C GLY A 324 -14.48 17.51 -35.82
N TRP A 325 -14.81 16.65 -36.78
CA TRP A 325 -14.20 16.67 -38.10
C TRP A 325 -14.64 17.90 -38.91
N ALA A 326 -15.91 18.30 -38.80
CA ALA A 326 -16.41 19.52 -39.41
C ALA A 326 -15.74 20.78 -38.85
N LYS A 327 -15.53 20.86 -37.53
CA LYS A 327 -14.77 21.94 -36.89
C LYS A 327 -13.33 22.00 -37.40
N TYR A 328 -12.68 20.85 -37.49
CA TYR A 328 -11.31 20.74 -37.98
C TYR A 328 -11.18 21.18 -39.43
N LEU A 329 -12.14 20.81 -40.28
CA LEU A 329 -12.19 21.21 -41.69
C LEU A 329 -12.76 22.63 -41.91
N GLU A 330 -13.11 23.36 -40.85
CA GLU A 330 -13.77 24.67 -40.89
C GLU A 330 -15.05 24.70 -41.76
N LEU A 331 -15.80 23.59 -41.80
CA LEU A 331 -17.03 23.49 -42.61
C LEU A 331 -18.15 24.38 -42.06
N PRO A 332 -19.07 24.89 -42.92
CA PRO A 332 -20.18 25.73 -42.50
C PRO A 332 -21.06 25.01 -41.46
N LYS A 333 -21.13 25.58 -40.25
CA LYS A 333 -21.82 24.98 -39.10
C LYS A 333 -23.28 24.67 -39.39
N ASP A 334 -23.98 25.57 -40.07
CA ASP A 334 -25.41 25.44 -40.31
C ASP A 334 -25.68 24.31 -41.32
N GLU A 335 -24.91 24.23 -42.41
CA GLU A 335 -25.04 23.16 -43.40
C GLU A 335 -24.68 21.77 -42.83
N VAL A 336 -23.66 21.70 -41.97
CA VAL A 336 -23.31 20.46 -41.24
C VAL A 336 -24.42 20.04 -40.29
N THR A 337 -25.04 21.00 -39.62
CA THR A 337 -26.11 20.75 -38.65
C THR A 337 -27.34 20.22 -39.37
N GLU A 338 -27.78 20.88 -40.44
CA GLU A 338 -28.92 20.43 -41.23
C GLU A 338 -28.67 19.05 -41.85
N PHE A 339 -27.47 18.79 -42.39
CA PHE A 339 -27.15 17.46 -42.92
C PHE A 339 -27.19 16.35 -41.85
N LEU A 340 -26.65 16.59 -40.65
CA LEU A 340 -26.68 15.60 -39.57
C LEU A 340 -28.09 15.37 -39.04
N VAL A 341 -28.91 16.43 -39.03
CA VAL A 341 -30.30 16.35 -38.60
C VAL A 341 -31.15 15.61 -39.63
N GLU A 342 -30.99 15.90 -40.92
CA GLU A 342 -31.61 15.15 -42.02
C GLU A 342 -31.22 13.67 -41.98
N LEU A 343 -29.94 13.36 -41.74
CA LEU A 343 -29.42 11.99 -41.72
C LEU A 343 -29.85 11.19 -40.49
N LEU A 344 -29.99 11.83 -39.32
CA LEU A 344 -30.19 11.14 -38.04
C LEU A 344 -31.59 11.32 -37.44
N GLY A 345 -32.39 12.23 -37.99
CA GLY A 345 -33.73 12.61 -37.54
C GLY A 345 -33.74 13.84 -36.62
N GLU A 346 -34.86 14.56 -36.65
CA GLU A 346 -35.07 15.83 -35.96
C GLU A 346 -34.86 15.76 -34.43
N GLU A 347 -35.17 14.61 -33.85
CA GLU A 347 -34.96 14.32 -32.43
C GLU A 347 -33.49 14.46 -32.00
N LYS A 348 -32.54 14.38 -32.95
CA LYS A 348 -31.10 14.49 -32.69
C LYS A 348 -30.55 15.90 -32.88
N ARG A 349 -31.35 16.90 -33.25
CA ARG A 349 -30.92 18.31 -33.37
C ARG A 349 -30.27 18.83 -32.10
N LYS A 350 -30.89 18.59 -30.92
CA LYS A 350 -30.32 18.99 -29.62
C LYS A 350 -28.97 18.33 -29.33
N ASP A 351 -28.77 17.10 -29.80
CA ASP A 351 -27.51 16.35 -29.64
C ASP A 351 -26.42 16.89 -30.58
N VAL A 352 -26.76 17.28 -31.81
CA VAL A 352 -25.84 17.92 -32.78
C VAL A 352 -25.42 19.31 -32.29
N GLU A 353 -26.35 20.13 -31.81
CA GLU A 353 -26.07 21.43 -31.21
C GLU A 353 -25.18 21.32 -29.96
N LYS A 354 -25.45 20.31 -29.12
CA LYS A 354 -24.60 19.94 -27.98
C LYS A 354 -23.20 19.53 -28.48
N GLY A 355 -23.10 18.82 -29.59
CA GLY A 355 -21.85 18.54 -30.29
C GLY A 355 -21.07 19.82 -30.58
N TRP A 356 -21.70 20.80 -31.24
CA TRP A 356 -21.05 22.07 -31.58
C TRP A 356 -20.61 22.88 -30.36
N ARG A 357 -21.35 22.82 -29.25
CA ARG A 357 -20.99 23.53 -28.01
C ARG A 357 -19.84 22.86 -27.23
N TYR A 358 -19.76 21.53 -27.24
CA TYR A 358 -18.91 20.80 -26.29
C TYR A 358 -17.83 19.90 -26.90
N VAL A 359 -17.88 19.61 -28.21
CA VAL A 359 -16.82 18.87 -28.91
C VAL A 359 -15.65 19.83 -29.15
N CYS A 360 -14.46 19.49 -28.63
CA CYS A 360 -13.22 20.23 -28.88
C CYS A 360 -12.68 19.89 -30.28
N ASP A 361 -11.83 20.77 -30.84
CA ASP A 361 -11.12 20.50 -32.09
C ASP A 361 -10.23 19.26 -31.91
N PHE A 362 -10.27 18.33 -32.86
CA PHE A 362 -9.47 17.09 -32.79
C PHE A 362 -8.01 17.38 -33.16
N GLU A 363 -7.05 16.84 -32.40
CA GLU A 363 -5.68 16.63 -32.86
C GLU A 363 -5.62 15.32 -33.65
N PHE A 364 -5.29 15.41 -34.94
CA PHE A 364 -5.08 14.25 -35.81
C PHE A 364 -3.59 13.90 -35.88
N ASN A 365 -3.25 12.64 -35.59
CA ASN A 365 -2.00 12.06 -36.08
C ASN A 365 -2.25 11.55 -37.50
N LEU A 366 -1.78 12.31 -38.50
CA LEU A 366 -1.85 11.93 -39.90
C LEU A 366 -0.67 10.99 -40.23
N PRO A 367 -0.91 9.82 -40.83
CA PRO A 367 0.18 8.97 -41.30
C PRO A 367 0.99 9.72 -42.37
N GLY A 368 2.32 9.73 -42.23
CA GLY A 368 3.24 10.51 -43.08
C GLY A 368 3.15 10.20 -44.58
N SER A 369 2.54 9.08 -44.95
CA SER A 369 2.36 8.64 -46.35
C SER A 369 1.20 9.31 -47.10
N LEU A 370 0.49 10.28 -46.50
CA LEU A 370 -0.66 10.95 -47.11
C LEU A 370 -0.27 12.31 -47.71
N ARG A 371 -0.80 12.64 -48.89
CA ARG A 371 -0.64 13.98 -49.49
C ARG A 371 -1.67 14.95 -48.91
N TRP A 372 -1.23 16.11 -48.45
CA TRP A 372 -2.03 17.20 -47.87
C TRP A 372 -1.95 18.43 -48.78
N ALA A 373 -3.09 18.98 -49.20
CA ALA A 373 -3.15 20.06 -50.19
C ALA A 373 -2.24 19.79 -51.42
N GLY A 374 -2.24 18.54 -51.90
CA GLY A 374 -1.47 18.07 -53.07
C GLY A 374 -0.04 17.60 -52.77
N LYS A 375 0.52 17.85 -51.57
CA LYS A 375 1.93 17.61 -51.24
C LYS A 375 2.14 16.66 -50.07
N VAL A 376 3.20 15.87 -50.07
CA VAL A 376 3.53 15.00 -48.90
C VAL A 376 4.10 15.82 -47.74
N LYS A 377 4.16 15.22 -46.54
CA LYS A 377 4.77 15.84 -45.36
C LYS A 377 6.18 16.35 -45.65
N GLU A 378 7.02 15.53 -46.29
CA GLU A 378 8.41 15.90 -46.60
C GLU A 378 8.49 17.09 -47.58
N GLU A 379 7.55 17.23 -48.50
CA GLU A 379 7.49 18.37 -49.43
C GLU A 379 7.09 19.67 -48.73
N TRP A 380 6.23 19.59 -47.71
CA TRP A 380 5.88 20.72 -46.86
C TRP A 380 7.04 21.13 -45.95
N GLU A 381 7.70 20.16 -45.31
CA GLU A 381 8.92 20.37 -44.52
C GLU A 381 10.03 21.01 -45.38
N GLY A 382 10.25 20.50 -46.61
CA GLY A 382 11.24 21.04 -47.54
C GLY A 382 10.96 22.48 -47.94
N LYS A 383 9.68 22.86 -48.15
CA LYS A 383 9.30 24.26 -48.41
C LYS A 383 9.59 25.19 -47.24
N VAL A 384 9.29 24.75 -46.01
CA VAL A 384 9.58 25.52 -44.80
C VAL A 384 11.09 25.68 -44.61
N ILE A 385 11.86 24.61 -44.82
CA ILE A 385 13.32 24.64 -44.70
C ILE A 385 13.92 25.58 -45.75
N ALA A 386 13.46 25.54 -47.00
CA ALA A 386 13.91 26.45 -48.05
C ALA A 386 13.62 27.92 -47.69
N GLU A 387 12.42 28.21 -47.19
CA GLU A 387 12.04 29.57 -46.77
C GLU A 387 12.90 30.07 -45.59
N LEU A 388 13.20 29.19 -44.63
CA LEU A 388 14.08 29.50 -43.49
C LEU A 388 15.55 29.61 -43.90
N GLN A 389 16.01 28.88 -44.93
CA GLN A 389 17.37 29.01 -45.48
C GLN A 389 17.57 30.39 -46.14
N VAL A 390 16.57 30.87 -46.88
CA VAL A 390 16.64 32.16 -47.57
C VAL A 390 16.58 33.33 -46.59
N LYS A 391 15.67 33.28 -45.61
CA LYS A 391 15.38 34.41 -44.71
C LYS A 391 16.07 34.35 -43.35
N GLY A 392 16.65 33.21 -43.00
CA GLY A 392 17.32 32.94 -41.72
C GLY A 392 16.39 32.81 -40.52
N SER A 393 15.47 33.75 -40.36
CA SER A 393 14.54 33.86 -39.22
C SER A 393 13.17 34.34 -39.69
N VAL A 394 12.15 33.48 -39.62
CA VAL A 394 10.81 33.77 -40.18
C VAL A 394 9.74 33.66 -39.09
N SER A 395 8.80 34.62 -39.07
CA SER A 395 7.69 34.59 -38.12
C SER A 395 6.59 33.62 -38.53
N ARG A 396 5.83 33.13 -37.55
CA ARG A 396 4.65 32.28 -37.82
C ARG A 396 3.66 32.94 -38.79
N GLN A 397 3.46 34.25 -38.67
CA GLN A 397 2.52 35.01 -39.52
C GLN A 397 2.99 35.08 -40.98
N GLU A 398 4.29 35.14 -41.22
CA GLU A 398 4.86 35.14 -42.57
C GLU A 398 4.76 33.74 -43.19
N LEU A 399 5.06 32.68 -42.45
CA LEU A 399 4.91 31.29 -42.93
C LEU A 399 3.46 30.95 -43.30
N LEU A 400 2.51 31.43 -42.50
CA LEU A 400 1.08 31.26 -42.80
C LEU A 400 0.70 31.84 -44.15
N LYS A 401 1.24 33.01 -44.50
CA LYS A 401 0.92 33.69 -45.76
C LYS A 401 1.71 33.13 -46.95
N SER A 402 3.01 32.88 -46.76
CA SER A 402 3.95 32.53 -47.83
C SER A 402 3.94 31.05 -48.20
N VAL A 403 3.83 30.17 -47.20
CA VAL A 403 3.95 28.72 -47.40
C VAL A 403 2.59 28.04 -47.27
N PHE A 404 1.85 28.32 -46.20
CA PHE A 404 0.68 27.53 -45.83
C PHE A 404 -0.68 28.09 -46.28
N TYR A 405 -0.72 29.13 -47.11
CA TYR A 405 -1.95 29.71 -47.67
C TYR A 405 -3.06 29.95 -46.62
N ASN A 406 -2.70 30.52 -45.47
CA ASN A 406 -3.54 30.79 -44.29
C ASN A 406 -4.09 29.56 -43.55
N GLN A 407 -3.71 28.34 -43.92
CA GLN A 407 -4.08 27.12 -43.21
C GLN A 407 -3.29 27.01 -41.89
N LYS A 408 -3.90 27.48 -40.80
CA LYS A 408 -3.27 27.54 -39.47
C LYS A 408 -2.89 26.16 -38.93
N TRP A 409 -3.78 25.19 -39.11
CA TRP A 409 -3.59 23.82 -38.64
C TRP A 409 -2.39 23.14 -39.31
N LEU A 410 -2.22 23.33 -40.62
CA LEU A 410 -1.13 22.71 -41.40
C LEU A 410 0.22 23.33 -41.02
N CYS A 411 0.25 24.65 -40.80
CA CYS A 411 1.42 25.35 -40.31
C CYS A 411 1.83 24.85 -38.92
N ASP A 412 0.89 24.76 -37.97
CA ASP A 412 1.22 24.29 -36.61
C ASP A 412 1.69 22.83 -36.62
N LEU A 413 1.03 21.95 -37.38
CA LEU A 413 1.40 20.54 -37.49
C LEU A 413 2.80 20.32 -38.08
N ILE A 414 3.17 21.03 -39.14
CA ILE A 414 4.51 20.92 -39.75
C ILE A 414 5.58 21.55 -38.85
N MET A 415 5.29 22.72 -38.25
CA MET A 415 6.28 23.44 -37.45
C MET A 415 6.55 22.76 -36.12
N ASP A 416 5.53 22.21 -35.46
CA ASP A 416 5.72 21.47 -34.21
C ASP A 416 6.54 20.19 -34.45
N ASP A 417 6.30 19.48 -35.56
CA ASP A 417 7.09 18.31 -35.95
C ASP A 417 8.56 18.65 -36.28
N LEU A 418 8.81 19.75 -37.00
CA LEU A 418 10.18 20.21 -37.29
C LEU A 418 10.94 20.68 -36.05
N VAL A 419 10.22 21.22 -35.05
CA VAL A 419 10.78 21.60 -33.74
C VAL A 419 11.08 20.36 -32.91
N GLU A 420 10.18 19.37 -32.89
CA GLU A 420 10.38 18.09 -32.20
C GLU A 420 11.56 17.30 -32.80
N LYS A 421 11.71 17.31 -34.13
CA LYS A 421 12.88 16.76 -34.84
C LYS A 421 14.19 17.52 -34.61
N GLY A 422 14.16 18.69 -33.97
CA GLY A 422 15.34 19.51 -33.71
C GLY A 422 15.94 20.18 -34.95
N ILE A 423 15.23 20.18 -36.09
CA ILE A 423 15.65 20.80 -37.35
C ILE A 423 15.43 22.32 -37.26
N VAL A 424 14.34 22.74 -36.64
CA VAL A 424 13.96 24.14 -36.46
C VAL A 424 13.95 24.50 -34.97
N LEU A 425 14.59 25.61 -34.62
CA LEU A 425 14.53 26.21 -33.29
C LEU A 425 13.41 27.25 -33.25
N CYS A 426 12.61 27.21 -32.20
CA CYS A 426 11.53 28.16 -31.93
C CYS A 426 11.94 29.14 -30.82
N GLY A 427 11.77 30.44 -31.08
CA GLY A 427 12.01 31.51 -30.10
C GLY A 427 10.91 32.57 -30.11
N PHE A 428 10.92 33.42 -29.08
CA PHE A 428 10.05 34.59 -29.01
C PHE A 428 10.89 35.86 -29.08
N ILE A 429 10.64 36.69 -30.10
CA ILE A 429 11.34 37.97 -30.27
C ILE A 429 10.38 39.10 -29.87
N ARG A 430 10.85 40.01 -29.01
CA ARG A 430 10.10 41.18 -28.55
C ARG A 430 10.71 42.44 -29.18
N HIS A 431 10.04 42.98 -30.20
CA HIS A 431 10.34 44.31 -30.73
C HIS A 431 9.27 45.29 -30.25
N GLY A 432 9.65 46.24 -29.39
CA GLY A 432 8.79 47.32 -28.91
C GLY A 432 7.72 46.93 -27.86
N ARG A 433 6.76 47.83 -27.61
CA ARG A 433 5.63 47.64 -26.69
C ARG A 433 4.53 46.79 -27.37
N GLY A 434 4.73 45.48 -27.42
CA GLY A 434 3.76 44.51 -27.96
C GLY A 434 3.95 43.09 -27.40
N ARG A 435 3.01 42.18 -27.72
CA ARG A 435 3.15 40.75 -27.39
C ARG A 435 4.32 40.15 -28.19
N PRO A 436 5.18 39.30 -27.58
CA PRO A 436 6.30 38.68 -28.27
C PRO A 436 5.84 37.88 -29.50
N LYS A 437 6.55 38.01 -30.64
CA LYS A 437 6.26 37.27 -31.87
C LYS A 437 6.97 35.91 -31.82
N LYS A 438 6.26 34.83 -32.19
CA LYS A 438 6.85 33.47 -32.37
C LYS A 438 7.62 33.45 -33.69
N VAL A 439 8.91 33.17 -33.61
CA VAL A 439 9.87 33.20 -34.72
C VAL A 439 10.64 31.89 -34.77
N PHE A 440 10.90 31.41 -35.98
CA PHE A 440 11.54 30.13 -36.24
C PHE A 440 12.88 30.34 -36.97
N THR A 441 13.89 29.58 -36.59
CA THR A 441 15.25 29.62 -37.16
C THR A 441 15.76 28.21 -37.37
N LEU A 442 16.63 27.97 -38.35
CA LEU A 442 17.24 26.64 -38.53
C LEU A 442 18.27 26.36 -37.42
N SER A 443 18.25 25.12 -36.91
CA SER A 443 19.23 24.60 -35.98
C SER A 443 20.65 24.61 -36.59
N ARG A 444 21.68 24.90 -35.78
CA ARG A 444 23.09 24.93 -36.22
C ARG A 444 23.55 23.58 -36.82
N ALA A 445 22.94 22.46 -36.43
CA ALA A 445 23.25 21.12 -36.95
C ALA A 445 22.83 20.89 -38.42
N VAL A 446 22.02 21.78 -39.00
CA VAL A 446 21.52 21.71 -40.40
C VAL A 446 22.17 22.78 -41.29
N LYS A 447 23.14 23.56 -40.76
CA LYS A 447 23.94 24.52 -41.53
C LYS A 447 25.11 23.87 -42.28
N GLU A 448 25.42 22.60 -42.02
CA GLU A 448 26.33 21.81 -42.85
C GLU A 448 25.55 21.15 -44.02
N PRO A 449 26.09 21.20 -45.25
CA PRO A 449 25.32 20.88 -46.45
C PRO A 449 24.87 19.41 -46.49
N LEU A 450 23.59 19.22 -46.82
CA LEU A 450 22.96 17.94 -47.16
C LEU A 450 23.77 17.18 -48.23
N ARG A 451 24.73 16.35 -47.79
CA ARG A 451 25.30 15.25 -48.57
C ARG A 451 24.97 13.93 -47.87
N LYS A 452 23.72 13.51 -48.02
CA LYS A 452 23.34 12.13 -48.33
C LYS A 452 21.82 12.05 -48.40
N VAL A 453 21.35 11.42 -49.46
CA VAL A 453 19.97 11.18 -49.90
C VAL A 453 19.48 12.21 -50.92
N VAL A 454 19.17 11.66 -52.10
CA VAL A 454 18.71 12.26 -53.36
C VAL A 454 19.81 12.75 -54.31
N SER A 455 20.62 11.82 -54.81
CA SER A 455 21.32 11.93 -56.11
C SER A 455 21.62 10.53 -56.67
N LEU A 456 20.58 9.92 -57.24
CA LEU A 456 20.48 8.74 -58.13
C LEU A 456 18.97 8.45 -58.04
N GLU A 457 18.08 9.00 -58.85
CA GLU A 457 18.07 9.00 -60.31
C GLU A 457 17.22 10.18 -60.84
N LEU A 458 17.84 11.25 -61.34
CA LEU A 458 17.17 12.15 -62.29
C LEU A 458 18.11 13.01 -63.16
N GLU A 459 19.33 12.54 -63.45
CA GLU A 459 20.19 13.09 -64.52
C GLU A 459 21.02 11.99 -65.21
N LEU A 460 20.33 11.01 -65.81
CA LEU A 460 20.84 10.26 -66.97
C LEU A 460 19.91 10.39 -68.17
N ALA A 461 19.20 11.52 -68.26
CA ALA A 461 18.39 11.88 -69.41
C ALA A 461 18.85 13.24 -69.94
N LEU A 462 19.96 13.24 -70.69
CA LEU A 462 20.26 14.11 -71.83
C LEU A 462 21.70 13.83 -72.30
N ILE A 463 21.84 12.84 -73.19
CA ILE A 463 22.66 12.79 -74.41
C ILE A 463 22.79 11.30 -74.78
N SER A 464 21.88 10.82 -75.62
CA SER A 464 22.21 10.08 -76.85
C SER A 464 20.91 9.57 -77.48
N HIS A 465 20.58 10.15 -78.63
CA HIS A 465 19.63 9.63 -79.60
C HIS A 465 19.89 8.15 -79.94
N GLY A 466 18.83 7.39 -80.24
CA GLY A 466 18.96 6.19 -81.06
C GLY A 466 18.03 5.03 -80.72
N PHE A 467 16.81 5.08 -81.24
CA PHE A 467 16.15 4.02 -82.02
C PHE A 467 16.13 2.53 -81.56
N LYS A 468 14.91 1.99 -81.70
CA LYS A 468 14.49 0.59 -81.97
C LYS A 468 14.26 -0.37 -80.81
N ASP A 469 12.96 -0.53 -80.53
CA ASP A 469 12.16 -1.73 -80.80
C ASP A 469 12.66 -3.14 -80.42
N SER A 470 11.66 -3.93 -80.04
CA SER A 470 11.57 -5.40 -80.07
C SER A 470 11.95 -6.22 -78.83
N GLY A 471 11.10 -7.21 -78.55
CA GLY A 471 11.58 -8.51 -78.06
C GLY A 471 11.18 -8.94 -76.65
N TYR A 472 9.89 -9.25 -76.45
CA TYR A 472 9.43 -10.58 -76.01
C TYR A 472 10.51 -11.57 -75.50
N LYS A 473 10.39 -12.04 -74.25
CA LYS A 473 9.99 -13.41 -73.83
C LYS A 473 10.62 -13.83 -72.50
N ASP A 474 9.75 -14.39 -71.66
CA ASP A 474 9.83 -15.73 -71.02
C ASP A 474 11.24 -16.19 -70.59
N GLU A 475 11.45 -16.74 -69.39
CA GLU A 475 10.83 -17.99 -69.00
C GLU A 475 11.14 -18.29 -67.51
N TYR A 476 10.10 -18.83 -66.92
CA TYR A 476 9.90 -19.49 -65.65
C TYR A 476 10.95 -20.49 -65.10
N PHE A 477 10.71 -20.78 -63.80
CA PHE A 477 10.94 -22.06 -63.09
C PHE A 477 12.40 -22.33 -62.65
N SER A 478 12.69 -22.80 -61.43
CA SER A 478 11.84 -23.34 -60.38
C SER A 478 12.61 -23.52 -59.08
N GLN A 479 11.82 -23.79 -58.04
CA GLN A 479 12.09 -24.71 -56.94
C GLN A 479 12.62 -24.14 -55.62
N TYR A 480 11.63 -23.81 -54.78
CA TYR A 480 11.16 -24.64 -53.67
C TYR A 480 12.05 -24.84 -52.43
N ILE A 481 11.34 -24.76 -51.29
CA ILE A 481 11.48 -25.55 -50.05
C ILE A 481 12.60 -25.03 -49.12
N ASN A 482 12.35 -24.54 -47.90
CA ASN A 482 11.27 -24.85 -46.98
C ASN A 482 11.00 -23.72 -45.98
N SER A 483 9.71 -23.56 -45.78
CA SER A 483 9.00 -23.03 -44.62
C SER A 483 9.24 -23.81 -43.32
N LEU A 484 8.62 -23.29 -42.26
CA LEU A 484 7.94 -23.96 -41.14
C LEU A 484 8.59 -23.71 -39.76
N LEU A 485 7.92 -23.24 -38.69
CA LEU A 485 6.50 -23.01 -38.38
C LEU A 485 5.49 -23.89 -39.10
N GLU A 486 5.29 -25.11 -38.59
CA GLU A 486 4.02 -25.79 -38.28
C GLU A 486 4.46 -27.12 -37.61
N ARG A 487 3.64 -27.91 -36.90
CA ARG A 487 2.28 -28.40 -37.17
C ARG A 487 1.90 -29.24 -35.93
N VAL A 488 0.67 -29.37 -35.48
CA VAL A 488 -0.47 -30.18 -36.00
C VAL A 488 -1.62 -29.91 -35.01
N ILE A 489 -2.83 -29.42 -35.34
CA ILE A 489 -3.95 -29.87 -36.21
C ILE A 489 -4.86 -30.96 -35.60
N GLY A 490 -6.16 -30.66 -35.60
CA GLY A 490 -7.30 -31.58 -35.65
C GLY A 490 -8.02 -31.75 -34.30
N GLY A 491 -9.33 -31.60 -34.13
CA GLY A 491 -10.49 -31.41 -35.00
C GLY A 491 -11.70 -31.77 -34.12
N GLY A 492 -12.71 -30.89 -34.03
CA GLY A 492 -13.75 -30.95 -32.99
C GLY A 492 -14.89 -31.93 -33.25
N TRP A 493 -15.79 -32.10 -32.27
CA TRP A 493 -17.24 -32.25 -32.42
C TRP A 493 -17.95 -31.82 -31.11
N LYS A 494 -19.18 -31.31 -31.28
CA LYS A 494 -20.13 -30.80 -30.28
C LYS A 494 -20.42 -31.77 -29.13
N GLY A 495 -20.80 -31.21 -27.97
CA GLY A 495 -21.62 -31.89 -26.96
C GLY A 495 -21.46 -31.28 -25.57
N GLU A 496 -22.55 -30.70 -25.05
CA GLU A 496 -22.70 -30.17 -23.69
C GLU A 496 -22.32 -31.20 -22.60
N ILE A 497 -21.74 -30.72 -21.49
CA ILE A 497 -22.32 -30.75 -20.13
C ILE A 497 -21.26 -30.21 -19.14
N GLU A 498 -21.74 -29.34 -18.25
CA GLU A 498 -21.06 -28.61 -17.19
C GLU A 498 -20.17 -29.47 -16.28
N ARG A 499 -19.02 -28.93 -15.88
CA ARG A 499 -18.55 -28.81 -14.49
C ARG A 499 -17.38 -27.84 -14.40
N GLU A 500 -17.55 -26.84 -13.55
CA GLU A 500 -16.62 -25.75 -13.26
C GLU A 500 -15.20 -26.27 -12.95
N LEU A 501 -14.23 -25.84 -13.74
CA LEU A 501 -12.80 -25.93 -13.41
C LEU A 501 -12.31 -24.51 -13.17
N GLU A 502 -12.20 -24.16 -11.88
CA GLU A 502 -11.54 -22.95 -11.41
C GLU A 502 -10.13 -22.86 -12.01
N VAL A 503 -9.93 -21.83 -12.81
CA VAL A 503 -8.60 -21.27 -13.09
C VAL A 503 -8.11 -20.66 -11.78
N VAL A 504 -7.44 -21.45 -10.95
CA VAL A 504 -6.69 -20.91 -9.81
C VAL A 504 -5.45 -20.24 -10.38
N SER A 505 -5.54 -18.91 -10.54
CA SER A 505 -4.39 -18.03 -10.42
C SER A 505 -3.65 -18.41 -9.13
N TYR A 506 -2.37 -18.81 -9.20
CA TYR A 506 -1.56 -18.85 -7.98
C TYR A 506 -1.20 -17.43 -7.59
N ASP A 507 -2.19 -16.90 -6.91
CA ASP A 507 -2.36 -15.58 -6.38
C ASP A 507 -1.26 -15.30 -5.34
N ASN A 508 -0.79 -14.05 -5.31
CA ASN A 508 0.14 -13.52 -4.30
C ASN A 508 -0.52 -13.39 -2.90
N THR A 509 -1.44 -14.30 -2.58
CA THR A 509 -2.37 -14.28 -1.45
C THR A 509 -2.40 -15.66 -0.79
N CYS A 510 -1.34 -16.01 -0.07
CA CYS A 510 -1.46 -16.91 1.09
C CYS A 510 -1.31 -16.16 2.41
N PHE A 511 -1.43 -14.83 2.38
CA PHE A 511 -1.63 -13.96 3.55
C PHE A 511 -3.01 -13.27 3.54
N GLY A 512 -3.93 -13.72 2.66
CA GLY A 512 -5.33 -13.36 2.70
C GLY A 512 -6.18 -14.64 2.84
N GLY A 513 -6.98 -14.71 3.89
CA GLY A 513 -8.19 -15.55 3.93
C GLY A 513 -7.99 -17.06 3.87
N ASN A 514 -7.54 -17.67 4.96
CA ASN A 514 -8.21 -18.87 5.45
C ASN A 514 -8.21 -18.81 6.98
N MET A 515 -9.39 -18.81 7.59
CA MET A 515 -9.59 -19.00 9.03
C MET A 515 -9.17 -20.43 9.42
N GLY A 516 -7.87 -20.70 9.34
CA GLY A 516 -7.25 -21.90 9.88
C GLY A 516 -6.63 -21.54 11.22
N VAL A 517 -7.16 -22.15 12.28
CA VAL A 517 -6.71 -22.00 13.66
C VAL A 517 -5.17 -21.95 13.77
N SER A 518 -4.65 -20.87 14.36
CA SER A 518 -3.22 -20.69 14.59
C SER A 518 -2.70 -21.74 15.57
N VAL A 519 -1.68 -22.49 15.15
CA VAL A 519 -1.07 -23.54 15.99
C VAL A 519 -0.47 -22.93 17.26
N ASP A 520 0.23 -21.78 17.14
CA ASP A 520 0.77 -21.07 18.31
C ASP A 520 -0.35 -20.67 19.27
N GLY A 521 -1.49 -20.23 18.72
CA GLY A 521 -2.70 -19.92 19.48
C GLY A 521 -3.23 -21.07 20.32
N VAL A 522 -3.50 -22.21 19.66
CA VAL A 522 -4.03 -23.41 20.33
C VAL A 522 -3.07 -23.93 21.37
N VAL A 523 -1.78 -23.98 21.05
CA VAL A 523 -0.74 -24.51 21.93
C VAL A 523 -0.58 -23.62 23.16
N LEU A 524 -0.44 -22.32 22.98
CA LEU A 524 -0.25 -21.38 24.09
C LEU A 524 -1.50 -21.25 24.95
N LYS A 525 -2.70 -21.30 24.34
CA LYS A 525 -3.97 -21.39 25.07
C LYS A 525 -4.01 -22.65 25.93
N ALA A 526 -3.69 -23.80 25.36
CA ALA A 526 -3.66 -25.06 26.11
C ALA A 526 -2.64 -25.04 27.26
N PHE A 527 -1.51 -24.33 27.10
CA PHE A 527 -0.52 -24.15 28.18
C PHE A 527 -1.03 -23.24 29.29
N ALA A 528 -1.69 -22.14 28.94
CA ALA A 528 -2.25 -21.18 29.88
C ALA A 528 -3.42 -21.78 30.68
N ASP A 529 -4.41 -22.33 29.99
CA ASP A 529 -5.64 -22.88 30.61
C ASP A 529 -5.35 -24.00 31.60
N ARG A 530 -4.25 -24.77 31.37
CA ARG A 530 -3.86 -25.92 32.19
C ARG A 530 -2.72 -25.66 33.17
N CYS A 531 -2.19 -24.43 33.17
CA CYS A 531 -1.06 -24.03 34.00
C CYS A 531 0.10 -25.05 33.95
N LEU A 532 0.47 -25.49 32.74
CA LEU A 532 1.57 -26.43 32.56
C LEU A 532 2.91 -25.74 32.83
N SER A 533 3.79 -26.42 33.54
CA SER A 533 5.17 -25.94 33.73
C SER A 533 6.12 -26.57 32.72
N PHE A 534 7.06 -25.77 32.23
CA PHE A 534 8.03 -26.16 31.20
C PHE A 534 9.32 -25.36 31.31
N ASP A 535 10.40 -25.86 30.70
CA ASP A 535 11.62 -25.07 30.52
C ASP A 535 11.57 -24.37 29.16
N LEU A 536 11.57 -23.04 29.17
CA LEU A 536 11.60 -22.20 27.97
C LEU A 536 13.04 -21.93 27.56
N SER A 537 13.41 -22.28 26.33
CA SER A 537 14.68 -21.89 25.71
C SER A 537 14.44 -20.77 24.70
N LEU A 538 15.27 -19.73 24.75
CA LEU A 538 15.28 -18.61 23.80
C LEU A 538 16.39 -18.78 22.75
N LEU A 539 16.24 -18.14 21.60
CA LEU A 539 17.28 -18.12 20.55
C LEU A 539 18.59 -17.46 21.03
N SER A 540 18.54 -16.61 22.05
CA SER A 540 19.72 -16.04 22.70
C SER A 540 20.53 -17.04 23.52
N GLY A 541 20.03 -18.27 23.71
CA GLY A 541 20.63 -19.29 24.58
C GLY A 541 20.17 -19.22 26.04
N ARG A 542 19.45 -18.17 26.46
CA ARG A 542 18.88 -18.08 27.81
C ARG A 542 17.80 -19.15 28.01
N VAL A 543 17.82 -19.82 29.16
CA VAL A 543 16.82 -20.81 29.56
C VAL A 543 16.10 -20.35 30.83
N VAL A 544 14.77 -20.29 30.77
CA VAL A 544 13.89 -20.01 31.91
C VAL A 544 13.28 -21.33 32.37
N LYS A 545 13.65 -21.77 33.59
CA LYS A 545 13.21 -23.07 34.13
C LYS A 545 11.88 -22.96 34.86
N GLY A 546 11.08 -24.03 34.81
CA GLY A 546 9.83 -24.13 35.58
C GLY A 546 8.80 -23.05 35.23
N ALA A 547 8.84 -22.58 33.99
CA ALA A 547 8.06 -21.47 33.50
C ALA A 547 6.63 -21.90 33.14
N TRP A 548 5.66 -20.99 33.24
CA TRP A 548 4.30 -21.21 32.77
C TRP A 548 3.81 -20.03 31.92
N VAL A 549 2.89 -20.29 30.99
CA VAL A 549 2.26 -19.23 30.20
C VAL A 549 1.22 -18.53 31.09
N ALA A 550 1.37 -17.23 31.30
CA ALA A 550 0.37 -16.42 31.99
C ALA A 550 -0.69 -15.92 31.00
N ARG A 551 -0.24 -15.39 29.85
CA ARG A 551 -1.09 -14.82 28.79
C ARG A 551 -0.30 -14.66 27.50
N PHE A 552 -0.98 -14.56 26.36
CA PHE A 552 -0.34 -14.39 25.05
C PHE A 552 -1.24 -13.58 24.10
N SER A 553 -0.64 -12.95 23.08
CA SER A 553 -1.35 -12.25 22.00
C SER A 553 -0.79 -12.71 20.66
N GLU A 554 -1.64 -13.37 19.86
CA GLU A 554 -1.26 -13.89 18.54
C GLU A 554 -1.00 -12.78 17.54
N GLU A 555 -1.85 -11.75 17.54
CA GLU A 555 -1.73 -10.60 16.63
C GLU A 555 -0.37 -9.92 16.77
N LYS A 556 0.10 -9.80 18.02
CA LYS A 556 1.35 -9.13 18.37
C LYS A 556 2.54 -10.07 18.44
N LYS A 557 2.30 -11.39 18.31
CA LYS A 557 3.33 -12.44 18.40
C LYS A 557 4.16 -12.30 19.68
N LYS A 558 3.47 -12.13 20.82
CA LYS A 558 4.09 -11.99 22.15
C LYS A 558 3.45 -12.97 23.13
N VAL A 559 4.25 -13.47 24.06
CA VAL A 559 3.82 -14.34 25.15
C VAL A 559 4.42 -13.82 26.46
N VAL A 560 3.61 -13.85 27.52
CA VAL A 560 4.05 -13.60 28.89
C VAL A 560 4.27 -14.95 29.56
N VAL A 561 5.52 -15.25 29.89
CA VAL A 561 5.92 -16.48 30.56
C VAL A 561 6.49 -16.10 31.92
N SER A 562 5.86 -16.57 33.00
CA SER A 562 6.28 -16.30 34.39
C SER A 562 6.52 -14.82 34.71
N GLY A 563 5.70 -13.93 34.12
CA GLY A 563 5.79 -12.47 34.32
C GLY A 563 6.74 -11.74 33.36
N GLU A 564 7.59 -12.45 32.62
CA GLU A 564 8.47 -11.87 31.59
C GLU A 564 7.80 -11.94 30.20
N VAL A 565 8.02 -10.91 29.36
CA VAL A 565 7.45 -10.81 28.02
C VAL A 565 8.48 -11.26 26.98
N PHE A 566 8.10 -12.19 26.11
CA PHE A 566 8.92 -12.69 25.01
C PHE A 566 8.20 -12.51 23.66
N SER A 567 8.92 -12.15 22.61
CA SER A 567 8.38 -12.24 21.25
C SER A 567 8.44 -13.68 20.76
N PHE A 568 7.50 -14.11 19.91
CA PHE A 568 7.55 -15.42 19.26
C PHE A 568 8.82 -15.60 18.42
N GLN A 569 9.39 -14.49 17.95
CA GLN A 569 10.64 -14.48 17.21
C GLN A 569 11.84 -14.86 18.07
N ASP A 570 11.76 -14.71 19.39
CA ASP A 570 12.85 -15.01 20.33
C ASP A 570 12.76 -16.44 20.87
N LEU A 571 11.64 -17.14 20.65
CA LEU A 571 11.38 -18.46 21.21
C LEU A 571 12.13 -19.55 20.42
N ALA A 572 12.88 -20.39 21.12
CA ALA A 572 13.52 -21.56 20.52
C ALA A 572 12.72 -22.85 20.78
N SER A 573 12.38 -23.13 22.04
CA SER A 573 11.63 -24.33 22.38
C SER A 573 10.96 -24.28 23.76
N PHE A 574 9.83 -24.99 23.89
CA PHE A 574 9.23 -25.34 25.17
C PHE A 574 9.52 -26.81 25.48
N ASN A 575 10.10 -27.08 26.65
CA ASN A 575 10.51 -28.42 27.06
C ASN A 575 9.68 -28.90 28.25
N PHE A 576 8.98 -30.03 28.06
CA PHE A 576 8.18 -30.68 29.09
C PHE A 576 8.89 -31.96 29.52
N ARG A 577 9.15 -32.11 30.82
CA ARG A 577 9.86 -33.26 31.39
C ARG A 577 9.03 -33.94 32.48
N ALA A 578 9.29 -35.23 32.69
CA ALA A 578 8.74 -36.02 33.79
C ALA A 578 7.21 -35.90 33.91
N LYS A 579 6.68 -35.41 35.05
CA LYS A 579 5.24 -35.30 35.31
C LYS A 579 4.53 -34.43 34.27
N GLU A 580 5.14 -33.31 33.88
CA GLU A 580 4.56 -32.39 32.90
C GLU A 580 4.58 -32.95 31.48
N ALA A 581 5.53 -33.83 31.16
CA ALA A 581 5.51 -34.56 29.89
C ALA A 581 4.31 -35.52 29.79
N VAL A 582 3.95 -36.17 30.90
CA VAL A 582 2.77 -37.04 30.96
C VAL A 582 1.48 -36.22 30.85
N ARG A 583 1.42 -35.07 31.54
CA ARG A 583 0.29 -34.14 31.43
C ARG A 583 0.15 -33.59 30.01
N PHE A 584 1.24 -33.13 29.41
CA PHE A 584 1.25 -32.67 28.02
C PHE A 584 0.69 -33.74 27.06
N TYR A 585 1.13 -35.00 27.21
CA TYR A 585 0.64 -36.10 26.37
C TYR A 585 -0.86 -36.38 26.55
N LYS A 586 -1.37 -36.36 27.79
CA LYS A 586 -2.78 -36.68 28.08
C LYS A 586 -3.74 -35.52 27.84
N GLU A 587 -3.32 -34.31 28.18
CA GLU A 587 -4.19 -33.14 28.29
C GLU A 587 -4.07 -32.20 27.08
N VAL A 588 -2.89 -32.09 26.46
CA VAL A 588 -2.63 -31.10 25.39
C VAL A 588 -2.56 -31.74 24.01
N LEU A 589 -1.74 -32.79 23.87
CA LEU A 589 -1.51 -33.44 22.57
C LEU A 589 -2.81 -33.83 21.82
N PRO A 590 -3.89 -34.31 22.48
CA PRO A 590 -5.14 -34.65 21.81
C PRO A 590 -5.88 -33.45 21.20
N GLU A 591 -5.70 -32.25 21.74
CA GLU A 591 -6.33 -31.01 21.26
C GLU A 591 -5.56 -30.34 20.13
N LEU A 592 -4.31 -30.74 19.93
CA LEU A 592 -3.47 -30.13 18.90
C LEU A 592 -3.93 -30.56 17.51
N PRO A 593 -3.92 -29.62 16.53
CA PRO A 593 -4.27 -29.94 15.16
C PRO A 593 -3.32 -31.01 14.59
N ARG A 594 -3.81 -31.77 13.61
CA ARG A 594 -2.99 -32.74 12.87
C ARG A 594 -1.84 -32.05 12.13
N SER A 595 -0.79 -32.81 11.80
CA SER A 595 0.33 -32.26 11.05
C SER A 595 -0.12 -31.66 9.72
N SER A 596 0.46 -30.51 9.40
CA SER A 596 0.18 -29.78 8.15
C SER A 596 1.05 -30.25 6.98
N PHE A 597 2.16 -30.92 7.25
CA PHE A 597 3.09 -31.54 6.29
C PHE A 597 3.97 -32.54 7.05
N LEU A 598 4.54 -33.53 6.35
CA LEU A 598 5.32 -34.65 6.95
C LEU A 598 4.52 -35.54 7.90
N ASP A 599 3.19 -35.56 7.78
CA ASP A 599 2.27 -36.50 8.44
C ASP A 599 2.70 -37.96 8.29
N ARG A 600 3.19 -38.35 7.10
CA ARG A 600 3.71 -39.70 6.83
C ARG A 600 4.95 -40.09 7.66
N PHE A 601 5.61 -39.12 8.29
CA PHE A 601 6.78 -39.32 9.14
C PHE A 601 6.46 -39.18 10.64
N GLU A 602 5.19 -38.98 11.03
CA GLU A 602 4.78 -39.06 12.43
C GLU A 602 5.13 -40.45 13.00
N GLY A 603 5.67 -40.48 14.21
CA GLY A 603 6.18 -41.68 14.88
C GLY A 603 7.53 -42.18 14.37
N LYS A 604 8.13 -41.54 13.35
CA LYS A 604 9.46 -41.93 12.83
C LYS A 604 10.59 -41.14 13.50
N THR A 605 11.79 -41.71 13.45
CA THR A 605 13.01 -41.06 13.94
C THR A 605 13.39 -39.88 13.05
N ILE A 606 13.60 -38.73 13.67
CA ILE A 606 14.13 -37.50 13.08
C ILE A 606 15.43 -37.13 13.80
N TYR A 607 16.45 -36.76 13.03
CA TYR A 607 17.66 -36.11 13.54
C TYR A 607 17.57 -34.63 13.20
N ILE A 608 17.64 -33.78 14.21
CA ILE A 608 17.63 -32.33 14.05
C ILE A 608 19.03 -31.79 14.30
N TYR A 609 19.38 -30.70 13.62
CA TYR A 609 20.67 -30.03 13.73
C TYR A 609 20.41 -28.65 14.34
N PRO A 610 20.55 -28.49 15.66
CA PRO A 610 20.48 -27.17 16.29
C PRO A 610 21.66 -26.29 15.87
N TYR A 611 21.46 -24.97 15.92
CA TYR A 611 22.55 -24.02 15.72
C TYR A 611 23.65 -24.22 16.77
N GLY A 612 24.90 -24.40 16.32
CA GLY A 612 26.07 -24.46 17.19
C GLY A 612 26.07 -25.62 18.20
N ALA A 613 25.22 -26.64 18.01
CA ALA A 613 25.15 -27.80 18.90
C ALA A 613 25.06 -29.11 18.09
N PRO A 614 25.57 -30.23 18.62
CA PRO A 614 25.60 -31.49 17.88
C PRO A 614 24.20 -32.00 17.52
N PRO A 615 24.08 -32.85 16.48
CA PRO A 615 22.78 -33.38 16.04
C PRO A 615 22.05 -34.13 17.16
N GLU A 616 20.75 -33.88 17.30
CA GLU A 616 19.92 -34.53 18.32
C GLU A 616 18.95 -35.55 17.70
N LYS A 617 18.81 -36.72 18.33
CA LYS A 617 17.87 -37.77 17.93
C LYS A 617 16.53 -37.65 18.64
N TRP A 618 15.44 -37.61 17.88
CA TRP A 618 14.07 -37.49 18.37
C TRP A 618 13.09 -38.38 17.60
N ILE A 619 11.89 -38.56 18.14
CA ILE A 619 10.73 -39.10 17.44
C ILE A 619 9.85 -37.91 17.05
N LEU A 620 9.48 -37.82 15.77
CA LEU A 620 8.56 -36.77 15.30
C LEU A 620 7.13 -37.11 15.71
N VAL A 621 6.49 -36.24 16.50
CA VAL A 621 5.09 -36.41 16.92
C VAL A 621 4.15 -35.63 16.02
N ARG A 622 4.44 -34.34 15.80
CA ARG A 622 3.69 -33.45 14.89
C ARG A 622 4.64 -32.51 14.16
N ALA A 623 4.26 -32.12 12.96
CA ALA A 623 4.96 -31.16 12.13
C ALA A 623 4.03 -30.02 11.67
N TYR A 624 4.34 -28.81 12.14
CA TYR A 624 3.66 -27.56 11.83
C TYR A 624 4.56 -26.64 11.00
N PRO A 625 4.03 -25.65 10.27
CA PRO A 625 4.82 -24.91 9.30
C PRO A 625 6.10 -24.32 9.90
N TYR A 626 6.05 -23.85 11.15
CA TYR A 626 7.20 -23.25 11.84
C TYR A 626 7.73 -24.07 13.01
N GLN A 627 7.05 -25.14 13.42
CA GLN A 627 7.37 -25.87 14.65
C GLN A 627 7.41 -27.39 14.42
N PHE A 628 8.22 -28.06 15.23
CA PHE A 628 8.17 -29.51 15.41
C PHE A 628 7.73 -29.81 16.84
N LEU A 629 6.86 -30.80 16.98
CA LEU A 629 6.61 -31.45 18.26
C LEU A 629 7.39 -32.76 18.27
N LEU A 630 8.31 -32.86 19.21
CA LEU A 630 9.29 -33.94 19.29
C LEU A 630 9.13 -34.69 20.61
N HIS A 631 9.42 -35.99 20.56
CA HIS A 631 9.40 -36.88 21.72
C HIS A 631 10.69 -37.67 21.82
N ARG A 632 11.23 -37.81 23.04
CA ARG A 632 12.29 -38.77 23.35
C ARG A 632 12.10 -39.35 24.74
N VAL A 633 12.77 -40.48 24.98
CA VAL A 633 12.84 -41.11 26.30
C VAL A 633 14.27 -41.01 26.78
N GLU A 634 14.49 -40.24 27.84
CA GLU A 634 15.78 -40.08 28.48
C GLU A 634 15.97 -41.16 29.55
N ARG A 635 17.18 -41.73 29.62
CA ARG A 635 17.57 -42.64 30.70
C ARG A 635 18.48 -41.89 31.65
N VAL A 636 18.02 -41.68 32.88
CA VAL A 636 18.79 -40.99 33.92
C VAL A 636 19.25 -42.03 34.93
N ARG A 637 20.55 -42.00 35.23
CA ARG A 637 21.13 -42.83 36.28
C ARG A 637 20.81 -42.21 37.64
N MET A 638 20.20 -42.99 38.51
CA MET A 638 19.85 -42.60 39.87
C MET A 638 21.04 -42.76 40.82
N PRO A 639 21.00 -42.10 42.00
CA PRO A 639 22.07 -42.23 42.99
C PRO A 639 22.32 -43.68 43.45
N ASP A 640 21.30 -44.53 43.38
CA ASP A 640 21.37 -45.97 43.69
C ASP A 640 21.98 -46.82 42.54
N GLY A 641 22.44 -46.19 41.46
CA GLY A 641 23.00 -46.85 40.29
C GLY A 641 21.97 -47.40 39.29
N SER A 642 20.67 -47.38 39.62
CA SER A 642 19.60 -47.82 38.73
C SER A 642 19.31 -46.77 37.64
N PHE A 643 18.67 -47.18 36.53
CA PHE A 643 18.26 -46.26 35.47
C PHE A 643 16.75 -46.06 35.49
N ARG A 644 16.29 -44.80 35.55
CA ARG A 644 14.89 -44.46 35.30
C ARG A 644 14.71 -43.83 33.93
N LYS A 645 13.60 -44.20 33.28
CA LYS A 645 13.18 -43.66 31.99
C LYS A 645 12.25 -42.48 32.22
N PHE A 646 12.51 -41.36 31.57
CA PHE A 646 11.67 -40.16 31.62
C PHE A 646 11.23 -39.78 30.21
N HIS A 647 9.94 -39.50 30.06
CA HIS A 647 9.41 -38.95 28.83
C HIS A 647 9.75 -37.45 28.75
N CYS A 648 10.19 -37.01 27.57
CA CYS A 648 10.42 -35.61 27.26
C CYS A 648 9.66 -35.25 25.99
N TYR A 649 8.83 -34.22 26.06
CA TYR A 649 8.21 -33.60 24.89
C TYR A 649 8.82 -32.21 24.67
N GLN A 650 9.12 -31.89 23.42
CA GLN A 650 9.69 -30.61 23.05
C GLN A 650 8.88 -29.99 21.90
N PHE A 651 8.30 -28.82 22.16
CA PHE A 651 7.70 -28.00 21.11
C PHE A 651 8.76 -27.01 20.63
N ARG A 652 9.38 -27.30 19.48
CA ARG A 652 10.58 -26.61 18.99
C ARG A 652 10.28 -25.77 17.76
N TYR A 653 10.68 -24.50 17.79
CA TYR A 653 10.65 -23.63 16.63
C TYR A 653 11.78 -23.98 15.67
N LYS A 654 11.47 -24.11 14.38
CA LYS A 654 12.44 -24.44 13.34
C LYS A 654 13.47 -23.35 13.12
N LEU A 655 13.19 -22.10 13.52
CA LEU A 655 14.17 -21.02 13.54
C LEU A 655 15.37 -21.33 14.45
N SER A 656 15.21 -22.23 15.43
CA SER A 656 16.32 -22.72 16.27
C SER A 656 17.14 -23.86 15.64
N LEU A 657 16.85 -24.23 14.39
CA LEU A 657 17.44 -25.39 13.70
C LEU A 657 18.04 -24.98 12.37
N SER A 658 19.22 -25.51 12.04
CA SER A 658 19.84 -25.31 10.73
C SER A 658 19.36 -26.36 9.72
N ALA A 659 19.26 -27.63 10.12
CA ALA A 659 18.83 -28.71 9.24
C ALA A 659 18.12 -29.86 9.98
N TYR A 660 17.60 -30.83 9.23
CA TYR A 660 17.13 -32.11 9.76
C TYR A 660 17.20 -33.26 8.72
N THR A 661 17.30 -34.49 9.20
CA THR A 661 17.22 -35.74 8.43
C THR A 661 16.24 -36.73 9.06
N PHE A 662 15.76 -37.67 8.27
CA PHE A 662 14.94 -38.79 8.78
C PHE A 662 15.74 -40.09 8.77
N PHE A 663 15.42 -40.97 9.71
CA PHE A 663 15.94 -42.34 9.87
C PHE A 663 17.42 -42.46 10.26
N ASN A 664 18.33 -41.70 9.62
CA ASN A 664 19.77 -41.74 9.86
C ASN A 664 20.39 -40.32 9.86
N LEU A 665 21.55 -40.18 10.50
CA LEU A 665 22.39 -39.00 10.37
C LEU A 665 22.86 -38.82 8.93
N TYR A 666 23.11 -37.57 8.54
CA TYR A 666 23.76 -37.28 7.27
C TYR A 666 25.25 -37.66 7.38
N PRO A 667 25.90 -38.14 6.31
CA PRO A 667 27.31 -38.54 6.37
C PRO A 667 28.20 -37.38 6.86
N GLU A 668 29.03 -37.65 7.86
CA GLU A 668 29.94 -36.65 8.44
C GLU A 668 30.97 -36.14 7.43
N GLU A 669 31.38 -36.98 6.48
CA GLU A 669 32.29 -36.62 5.38
C GLU A 669 31.74 -35.49 4.47
N LEU A 670 30.43 -35.28 4.47
CA LEU A 670 29.75 -34.23 3.70
C LEU A 670 29.41 -33.00 4.54
N ILE A 671 29.88 -32.95 5.78
CA ILE A 671 29.70 -31.82 6.69
C ILE A 671 31.07 -31.34 7.14
N LYS A 672 31.46 -30.13 6.76
CA LYS A 672 32.63 -29.46 7.35
C LYS A 672 32.15 -28.55 8.48
N GLU A 673 32.83 -28.59 9.62
CA GLU A 673 32.55 -27.70 10.74
C GLU A 673 33.54 -26.53 10.75
N GLY A 674 33.03 -25.31 10.71
CA GLY A 674 33.77 -24.06 10.82
C GLY A 674 33.24 -23.17 11.96
N GLU A 675 33.75 -21.95 12.06
CA GLU A 675 33.32 -21.00 13.08
C GLU A 675 31.96 -20.36 12.73
N PRO A 676 31.03 -20.19 13.69
CA PRO A 676 29.74 -19.56 13.44
C PRO A 676 29.87 -18.09 13.04
N VAL A 677 29.14 -17.68 12.00
CA VAL A 677 29.21 -16.32 11.42
C VAL A 677 28.49 -15.27 12.29
N GLY A 678 27.71 -15.68 13.30
CA GLY A 678 27.13 -14.79 14.32
C GLY A 678 25.81 -15.27 14.93
N SER A 679 25.22 -14.47 15.82
CA SER A 679 23.95 -14.80 16.50
C SER A 679 22.77 -14.84 15.52
N HIS A 680 22.01 -15.95 15.51
CA HIS A 680 20.82 -16.08 14.66
C HIS A 680 19.73 -15.06 15.07
N ARG A 681 19.29 -14.21 14.13
CA ARG A 681 18.18 -13.27 14.32
C ARG A 681 17.03 -13.62 13.37
N ALA A 682 15.80 -13.51 13.87
CA ALA A 682 14.57 -13.78 13.11
C ALA A 682 14.24 -12.77 11.99
N GLY A 683 15.21 -11.93 11.57
CA GLY A 683 15.07 -10.82 10.61
C GLY A 683 14.73 -11.26 9.17
N ASN A 684 15.00 -10.41 8.18
CA ASN A 684 14.58 -10.52 6.76
C ASN A 684 15.15 -11.73 5.97
N TRP A 685 15.36 -12.89 6.59
CA TRP A 685 15.85 -14.12 5.95
C TRP A 685 15.05 -14.54 4.72
N ARG A 686 13.81 -14.06 4.57
CA ARG A 686 12.97 -14.32 3.39
C ARG A 686 13.45 -13.60 2.14
N GLU A 687 14.03 -12.40 2.29
CA GLU A 687 14.61 -11.63 1.19
C GLU A 687 15.93 -12.31 0.78
N ASP A 688 16.81 -12.55 1.75
CA ASP A 688 18.06 -13.30 1.56
C ASP A 688 17.81 -14.67 0.90
N ALA A 689 16.81 -15.41 1.38
CA ALA A 689 16.47 -16.71 0.81
C ALA A 689 15.87 -16.62 -0.60
N ARG A 690 15.23 -15.51 -1.00
CA ARG A 690 14.72 -15.32 -2.37
C ARG A 690 15.88 -15.02 -3.32
N GLU A 691 16.81 -14.19 -2.87
CA GLU A 691 18.03 -13.85 -3.60
C GLU A 691 18.89 -15.09 -3.82
N LEU A 692 19.16 -15.85 -2.74
CA LEU A 692 19.89 -17.11 -2.82
C LEU A 692 19.23 -18.14 -3.74
N VAL A 693 17.89 -18.26 -3.70
CA VAL A 693 17.15 -19.10 -4.67
C VAL A 693 17.31 -18.61 -6.11
N SER A 694 17.42 -17.30 -6.33
CA SER A 694 17.63 -16.73 -7.67
C SER A 694 19.01 -17.13 -8.20
N TYR A 695 20.05 -16.97 -7.38
CA TYR A 695 21.42 -17.32 -7.75
C TYR A 695 21.59 -18.81 -8.04
N ILE A 696 21.07 -19.71 -7.19
CA ILE A 696 21.15 -21.15 -7.48
C ILE A 696 20.39 -21.48 -8.79
N LYS A 697 19.25 -20.83 -9.07
CA LYS A 697 18.54 -21.02 -10.34
C LYS A 697 19.33 -20.55 -11.55
N GLU A 698 20.15 -19.51 -11.41
CA GLU A 698 21.06 -19.06 -12.46
C GLU A 698 22.16 -20.08 -12.72
N GLU A 699 22.72 -20.71 -11.67
CA GLU A 699 23.68 -21.80 -11.83
C GLU A 699 23.08 -23.02 -12.55
N PHE A 700 21.83 -23.39 -12.25
CA PHE A 700 21.08 -24.41 -13.02
C PHE A 700 20.76 -24.01 -14.46
N LYS A 701 20.86 -22.72 -14.82
CA LYS A 701 20.72 -22.26 -16.21
C LYS A 701 22.08 -22.26 -16.92
N ARG A 702 23.15 -21.86 -16.22
CA ARG A 702 24.52 -21.82 -16.75
C ARG A 702 25.06 -23.22 -17.06
N SER A 703 24.91 -24.16 -16.12
CA SER A 703 25.32 -25.56 -16.29
C SER A 703 24.50 -26.31 -17.35
N GLY A 704 23.22 -25.98 -17.50
CA GLY A 704 22.28 -26.75 -18.31
C GLY A 704 21.86 -28.10 -17.70
N GLU A 705 22.41 -28.46 -16.53
CA GLU A 705 22.16 -29.74 -15.87
C GLU A 705 20.86 -29.75 -15.04
N LYS A 706 20.36 -30.97 -14.76
CA LYS A 706 19.17 -31.18 -13.90
C LYS A 706 19.53 -31.37 -12.43
N GLU A 707 20.80 -31.67 -12.15
CA GLU A 707 21.36 -31.90 -10.83
C GLU A 707 22.65 -31.09 -10.70
N LEU A 708 22.94 -30.56 -9.51
CA LEU A 708 24.19 -29.86 -9.22
C LEU A 708 24.76 -30.36 -7.92
N LEU A 709 26.06 -30.62 -7.87
CA LEU A 709 26.79 -30.81 -6.63
C LEU A 709 27.03 -29.44 -6.00
N LEU A 710 26.46 -29.23 -4.82
CA LEU A 710 26.39 -27.91 -4.21
C LEU A 710 26.73 -28.00 -2.73
N THR A 711 27.53 -27.05 -2.28
CA THR A 711 27.87 -26.87 -0.87
C THR A 711 27.12 -25.65 -0.34
N LEU A 712 26.33 -25.85 0.72
CA LEU A 712 25.62 -24.78 1.42
C LEU A 712 26.38 -24.41 2.70
N ALA A 713 26.88 -23.19 2.77
CA ALA A 713 27.45 -22.63 3.97
C ALA A 713 26.33 -22.11 4.88
N LEU A 714 26.32 -22.57 6.13
CA LEU A 714 25.31 -22.25 7.11
C LEU A 714 25.84 -21.23 8.13
N LYS A 715 24.93 -20.41 8.66
CA LYS A 715 25.24 -19.39 9.68
C LYS A 715 25.77 -19.96 10.99
N ASP A 716 25.55 -21.26 11.25
CA ASP A 716 26.11 -21.97 12.39
C ASP A 716 27.55 -22.46 12.17
N GLY A 717 28.18 -22.12 11.04
CA GLY A 717 29.56 -22.49 10.70
C GLY A 717 29.65 -23.83 9.96
N ARG A 718 28.55 -24.55 9.76
CA ARG A 718 28.56 -25.81 9.02
C ARG A 718 28.52 -25.57 7.51
N GLU A 719 29.29 -26.33 6.76
CA GLU A 719 29.17 -26.43 5.31
C GLU A 719 28.63 -27.82 4.98
N ILE A 720 27.49 -27.88 4.28
CA ILE A 720 26.85 -29.15 3.94
C ILE A 720 26.85 -29.33 2.43
N THR A 721 27.54 -30.36 1.97
CA THR A 721 27.67 -30.71 0.55
C THR A 721 26.68 -31.79 0.15
N GLY A 722 26.07 -31.66 -1.03
CA GLY A 722 25.26 -32.72 -1.61
C GLY A 722 24.67 -32.37 -2.96
N VAL A 723 23.98 -33.33 -3.57
CA VAL A 723 23.36 -33.16 -4.89
C VAL A 723 21.99 -32.51 -4.75
N MET A 724 21.83 -31.35 -5.36
CA MET A 724 20.57 -30.63 -5.46
C MET A 724 19.91 -30.90 -6.81
N GLN A 725 18.62 -31.22 -6.80
CA GLN A 725 17.84 -31.37 -8.03
C GLN A 725 17.04 -30.11 -8.35
N LYS A 726 17.02 -29.69 -9.63
CA LYS A 726 16.43 -28.43 -10.10
C LYS A 726 14.99 -28.18 -9.67
N TYR A 727 14.15 -29.22 -9.61
CA TYR A 727 12.73 -29.10 -9.25
C TYR A 727 12.39 -29.67 -7.87
N GLU A 728 13.12 -30.68 -7.40
CA GLU A 728 12.84 -31.31 -6.10
C GLU A 728 13.57 -30.65 -4.93
N GLY A 729 14.72 -30.01 -5.19
CA GLY A 729 15.59 -29.40 -4.19
C GLY A 729 14.97 -28.17 -3.53
N TYR A 730 14.03 -27.50 -4.19
CA TYR A 730 13.38 -26.29 -3.67
C TYR A 730 12.04 -26.62 -3.00
N LYS A 731 11.99 -26.51 -1.67
CA LYS A 731 10.73 -26.53 -0.92
C LYS A 731 10.48 -25.17 -0.26
N LYS A 732 9.24 -24.92 0.19
CA LYS A 732 8.79 -23.60 0.70
C LYS A 732 9.75 -23.00 1.73
N LEU A 733 10.15 -23.78 2.73
CA LEU A 733 10.99 -23.33 3.86
C LEU A 733 12.40 -23.94 3.90
N ARG A 734 12.75 -24.81 2.96
CA ARG A 734 13.96 -25.63 3.03
C ARG A 734 14.52 -25.99 1.65
N PHE A 735 15.82 -26.20 1.60
CA PHE A 735 16.50 -26.91 0.52
C PHE A 735 16.59 -28.41 0.85
N VAL A 736 16.69 -29.24 -0.19
CA VAL A 736 16.88 -30.69 -0.03
C VAL A 736 18.10 -31.09 -0.84
N LEU A 737 19.11 -31.60 -0.15
CA LEU A 737 20.31 -32.17 -0.75
C LEU A 737 20.29 -33.70 -0.59
N LYS A 738 20.64 -34.42 -1.66
CA LYS A 738 20.79 -35.88 -1.69
C LYS A 738 22.27 -36.23 -1.54
N VAL A 739 22.58 -37.37 -0.92
CA VAL A 739 23.96 -37.86 -0.88
C VAL A 739 24.37 -38.30 -2.30
N PRO A 740 25.54 -37.88 -2.84
CA PRO A 740 25.94 -38.18 -4.22
C PRO A 740 25.89 -39.67 -4.58
N GLN A 741 26.37 -40.57 -3.71
CA GLN A 741 26.34 -42.01 -3.97
C GLN A 741 25.10 -42.72 -3.39
N ASN A 742 24.16 -42.01 -2.75
CA ASN A 742 22.97 -42.61 -2.14
C ASN A 742 21.77 -41.65 -2.15
N PRO A 743 20.96 -41.63 -3.22
CA PRO A 743 19.86 -40.67 -3.36
C PRO A 743 18.71 -40.89 -2.37
N ILE A 744 18.68 -42.02 -1.66
CA ILE A 744 17.70 -42.31 -0.60
C ILE A 744 18.01 -41.47 0.64
N LYS A 745 19.30 -41.26 0.95
CA LYS A 745 19.73 -40.40 2.04
C LYS A 745 19.70 -38.95 1.59
N LYS A 746 18.96 -38.13 2.34
CA LYS A 746 18.79 -36.71 2.06
C LYS A 746 18.75 -35.88 3.32
N ILE A 747 19.23 -34.65 3.23
CA ILE A 747 19.15 -33.64 4.27
C ILE A 747 18.28 -32.49 3.84
N ALA A 748 17.47 -32.02 4.78
CA ALA A 748 16.60 -30.88 4.61
C ALA A 748 17.17 -29.70 5.40
N ILE A 749 17.67 -28.70 4.68
CA ILE A 749 18.36 -27.53 5.25
C ILE A 749 17.41 -26.36 5.23
N PHE A 750 17.20 -25.70 6.36
CA PHE A 750 16.28 -24.57 6.40
C PHE A 750 16.88 -23.34 5.72
N LYS A 751 16.09 -22.66 4.90
CA LYS A 751 16.58 -21.52 4.11
C LYS A 751 17.07 -20.35 4.96
N HIS A 752 16.50 -20.17 6.16
CA HIS A 752 16.92 -19.11 7.08
C HIS A 752 18.33 -19.35 7.67
N ALA A 753 18.82 -20.58 7.56
CA ALA A 753 20.12 -21.00 8.09
C ALA A 753 21.25 -20.90 7.09
N VAL A 754 20.94 -20.77 5.80
CA VAL A 754 21.94 -20.64 4.75
C VAL A 754 22.46 -19.21 4.74
N ASP A 755 23.78 -19.09 4.69
CA ASP A 755 24.48 -17.82 4.52
C ASP A 755 24.91 -17.66 3.07
N ASP A 756 25.58 -18.68 2.51
CA ASP A 756 26.10 -18.65 1.15
C ASP A 756 26.09 -20.06 0.51
N PHE A 757 26.44 -20.15 -0.77
CA PHE A 757 26.59 -21.41 -1.49
C PHE A 757 27.64 -21.33 -2.61
N TRP A 758 28.19 -22.48 -2.97
CA TRP A 758 28.97 -22.64 -4.21
C TRP A 758 28.69 -24.00 -4.84
N VAL A 759 28.89 -24.05 -6.16
CA VAL A 759 28.80 -25.27 -6.96
C VAL A 759 30.21 -25.87 -7.02
N GLU A 760 30.31 -27.17 -6.75
CA GLU A 760 31.58 -27.93 -6.78
C GLU A 760 31.95 -28.39 -8.20
#